data_AF-A0AAV3EKU3-F1
#
_entry.id   AF-A0AAV3EKU3-F1
#
_cell.length_a   1.000
_cell.length_b   1.000
_cell.length_c   1.000
_cell.angle_alpha   90.00
_cell.angle_beta   90.00
_cell.angle_gamma   90.00
#
_symmetry.space_group_name_H-M   'P 1'
#
loop_
_entity.id
_entity.type
_entity.pdbx_description
1 polymer ?
#
loop_
_entity_poly.entity_id
_entity_poly.type
_entity_poly.pdbx_seq_one_letter_code
_entity_poly.pdbx_strand_id
1 'polypeptide(L)'
;MNKLKLKRIIAMSMFLAIGIMSCSERTVTTSSNNISTINYSVTGEAEEAENIKISNMPITPFWFPEELLKWDPTKDEDIKYNKATIPLAERVSKENLPLINKTQNKDFNIVVLSMMNESTSGNSPQGLNKFDSNTFSYWQYIDKLVYWGGSSGEGIIVPPSADVINSAHKNGVPVLGTIFFPTTEHGGKAEWVEQFLYKDENGNFPMIDKLIEVCEVLGFDGWFINQETGLTIKENNFIDQSETVQEGAKITKTHAELMQEFIREFNKKSDYEIMWYDSLTKDGEMDWQNALTEKNDYFLIDADKEKVADSMFLNFWWTTNRLAEQELLRESNLRAISLGINPYSLYAGIDIQANGTNTQIRWGLLTDDNNIPYTSLGIYCPSWTFFSSNNVDEFMSKENRLWVNELGDPRANIEDAGFIGMSTYAVENTVINSIPFTTNFNIGNGYNFFVNGEKVSSMDWNNRSLADVMPTYRWIIDNEGDNSLKASIDYSKAYYGGNSIKLAGNLKANTPSEIKLFSSDLKIENDTQFTTILSASSDVSIKLILDFDDGSSEEIEGNTIVSSDWTKVNFDVSKFTSKVIRSISYKILSDKDVSNISVNFGNISINSKNANVSDIISVNVDNVVFEEDMYAGVRLSFDASNKNDVKHYEIYKVNEDESLTFLGASINENYFVNALTRDNKSNTTTFEVVAVNNDLSRGNGMRTKIEWPDNSIPKSDFTASKTLISPGEEITFTNLSSQVTENLEWTFEGATVQNSTEISPTVKYENEGTYKVSLKAKNSSGEDIKTIENYITVTKDAENFKNLSNSKNAEASSFVNSNEAPNFAFDGKLDTKWCATGTPPHNITVDLGSVSLISEVKIAHAEAGGESDSMNTSAYIIEVSEDGDNFTEIVNVKKNSKANTIDTFKAIPARYVRVIATKPTQGSDSAVRIYEIEVSGIQK
;
A
#
# COMPACT_ATOMS: atom_id res chain seq x y z
N MET A 1 -43.78 17.14 12.12
CA MET A 1 -44.83 17.54 11.13
C MET A 1 -44.66 19.04 10.86
N ASN A 2 -44.33 19.47 9.63
CA ASN A 2 -45.26 19.99 8.59
C ASN A 2 -46.04 21.26 9.03
N LYS A 3 -46.18 22.38 8.28
CA LYS A 3 -45.62 22.91 6.99
C LYS A 3 -45.91 24.46 6.97
N LEU A 4 -45.79 25.33 5.94
CA LEU A 4 -45.82 25.23 4.46
C LEU A 4 -45.07 26.44 3.78
N LYS A 5 -45.08 26.46 2.44
CA LYS A 5 -44.52 27.39 1.42
C LYS A 5 -45.32 28.70 1.18
N LEU A 6 -44.78 29.66 0.38
CA LEU A 6 -45.25 30.03 -1.01
C LEU A 6 -44.53 31.27 -1.64
N LYS A 7 -44.21 31.28 -2.97
CA LYS A 7 -44.39 32.43 -3.92
C LYS A 7 -44.12 32.11 -5.43
N ARG A 8 -44.10 33.14 -6.31
CA ARG A 8 -44.36 33.11 -7.79
C ARG A 8 -43.34 33.93 -8.65
N ILE A 9 -43.56 33.98 -9.98
CA ILE A 9 -42.60 34.30 -11.08
C ILE A 9 -42.96 35.63 -11.86
N ILE A 10 -42.10 36.07 -12.81
CA ILE A 10 -42.31 36.96 -14.02
C ILE A 10 -41.87 38.46 -13.87
N ALA A 11 -41.32 39.22 -14.87
CA ALA A 11 -40.31 39.03 -15.95
C ALA A 11 -40.13 40.33 -16.83
N MET A 12 -39.06 40.37 -17.66
CA MET A 12 -38.92 41.11 -18.97
C MET A 12 -38.48 42.62 -19.01
N SER A 13 -38.18 43.13 -20.23
CA SER A 13 -37.06 44.07 -20.51
C SER A 13 -37.14 44.91 -21.84
N MET A 14 -36.39 46.04 -21.96
CA MET A 14 -35.93 46.77 -23.19
C MET A 14 -35.20 48.12 -22.84
N PHE A 15 -34.75 49.00 -23.77
CA PHE A 15 -33.47 49.01 -24.53
C PHE A 15 -33.11 50.41 -25.15
N LEU A 16 -31.81 50.71 -25.38
CA LEU A 16 -31.21 51.80 -26.23
C LEU A 16 -31.45 53.31 -25.83
N ALA A 17 -30.64 54.35 -26.16
CA ALA A 17 -29.28 54.49 -26.75
C ALA A 17 -28.64 55.90 -26.49
N ILE A 18 -27.29 56.02 -26.48
CA ILE A 18 -26.38 57.16 -26.90
C ILE A 18 -26.76 58.63 -26.54
N GLY A 19 -25.91 59.52 -25.99
CA GLY A 19 -24.49 59.51 -25.56
C GLY A 19 -23.84 60.92 -25.63
N ILE A 20 -22.66 61.18 -25.01
CA ILE A 20 -21.55 62.12 -25.40
C ILE A 20 -20.52 62.34 -24.24
N MET A 21 -19.28 62.66 -24.62
CA MET A 21 -18.01 62.70 -23.84
C MET A 21 -17.91 63.72 -22.68
N SER A 22 -17.13 63.38 -21.63
CA SER A 22 -15.86 64.09 -21.33
C SER A 22 -14.93 63.31 -20.37
N CYS A 23 -13.64 63.68 -20.43
CA CYS A 23 -12.44 63.19 -19.72
C CYS A 23 -12.53 63.02 -18.17
N SER A 24 -11.61 62.34 -17.47
CA SER A 24 -10.62 61.29 -17.84
C SER A 24 -9.83 60.87 -16.58
N GLU A 25 -9.63 59.57 -16.33
CA GLU A 25 -8.56 59.10 -15.45
C GLU A 25 -8.10 57.68 -15.86
N ARG A 26 -6.84 57.33 -15.56
CA ARG A 26 -6.20 56.13 -16.13
C ARG A 26 -6.43 54.90 -15.26
N THR A 27 -7.32 54.01 -15.68
CA THR A 27 -7.29 52.61 -15.24
C THR A 27 -6.04 51.92 -15.79
N VAL A 28 -5.25 51.30 -14.91
CA VAL A 28 -4.22 50.34 -15.30
C VAL A 28 -4.94 49.04 -15.66
N THR A 29 -4.88 48.63 -16.92
CA THR A 29 -5.40 47.34 -17.37
C THR A 29 -4.45 46.23 -16.93
N THR A 30 -4.79 45.54 -15.84
CA THR A 30 -4.23 44.22 -15.55
C THR A 30 -4.72 43.23 -16.60
N SER A 31 -3.79 42.51 -17.24
CA SER A 31 -4.11 41.47 -18.21
C SER A 31 -4.53 40.20 -17.48
N SER A 32 -5.84 40.00 -17.29
CA SER A 32 -6.39 38.72 -16.86
C SER A 32 -6.21 37.70 -17.98
N ASN A 33 -5.27 36.76 -17.82
CA ASN A 33 -5.25 35.56 -18.63
C ASN A 33 -6.55 34.78 -18.35
N ASN A 34 -7.29 34.44 -19.40
CA ASN A 34 -8.52 33.66 -19.27
C ASN A 34 -8.17 32.21 -18.92
N ILE A 35 -8.16 31.89 -17.63
CA ILE A 35 -8.29 30.50 -17.19
C ILE A 35 -9.70 30.07 -17.54
N SER A 36 -9.84 29.14 -18.48
CA SER A 36 -11.11 28.45 -18.71
C SER A 36 -11.44 27.62 -17.48
N THR A 37 -12.54 27.92 -16.80
CA THR A 37 -13.06 27.09 -15.71
C THR A 37 -13.37 25.69 -16.24
N ILE A 38 -12.57 24.71 -15.85
CA ILE A 38 -12.82 23.29 -16.12
C ILE A 38 -14.10 22.90 -15.37
N ASN A 39 -14.98 22.15 -16.04
CA ASN A 39 -16.23 21.68 -15.43
C ASN A 39 -16.02 20.26 -14.89
N TYR A 40 -15.90 20.11 -13.57
CA TYR A 40 -15.73 18.80 -12.95
C TYR A 40 -17.08 18.17 -12.59
N SER A 41 -17.21 16.87 -12.87
CA SER A 41 -18.26 16.03 -12.30
C SER A 41 -17.62 15.16 -11.22
N VAL A 42 -17.88 15.53 -9.96
CA VAL A 42 -17.23 14.95 -8.77
C VAL A 42 -17.35 13.43 -8.78
N THR A 43 -16.21 12.73 -8.76
CA THR A 43 -16.18 11.27 -8.66
C THR A 43 -16.83 10.84 -7.34
N GLY A 44 -17.77 9.90 -7.42
CA GLY A 44 -18.45 9.35 -6.24
C GLY A 44 -17.53 8.50 -5.36
N GLU A 45 -18.03 8.12 -4.19
CA GLU A 45 -17.49 7.03 -3.39
C GLU A 45 -17.48 5.73 -4.24
N ALA A 46 -16.53 4.82 -3.99
CA ALA A 46 -16.32 3.65 -4.85
C ALA A 46 -17.41 2.56 -4.71
N GLU A 47 -18.18 2.58 -3.63
CA GLU A 47 -19.18 1.55 -3.27
C GLU A 47 -18.62 0.12 -3.43
N GLU A 48 -19.14 -0.68 -4.37
CA GLU A 48 -18.68 -2.05 -4.60
C GLU A 48 -17.28 -2.11 -5.25
N ALA A 49 -16.86 -1.08 -5.98
CA ALA A 49 -15.65 -1.10 -6.83
C ALA A 49 -14.32 -1.04 -6.07
N GLU A 50 -14.31 -0.57 -4.81
CA GLU A 50 -13.11 -0.57 -3.95
C GLU A 50 -12.58 -1.98 -3.71
N ASN A 51 -13.49 -2.95 -3.59
CA ASN A 51 -13.17 -4.35 -3.30
C ASN A 51 -12.87 -5.18 -4.56
N ILE A 52 -13.05 -4.62 -5.76
CA ILE A 52 -12.84 -5.31 -7.03
C ILE A 52 -11.38 -5.13 -7.46
N LYS A 53 -10.56 -6.18 -7.28
CA LYS A 53 -9.22 -6.27 -7.90
C LYS A 53 -9.34 -6.97 -9.26
N ILE A 54 -9.30 -6.20 -10.35
CA ILE A 54 -9.36 -6.76 -11.72
C ILE A 54 -8.08 -7.56 -12.01
N SER A 55 -8.21 -8.68 -12.73
CA SER A 55 -7.09 -9.62 -12.95
C SER A 55 -5.86 -9.08 -13.70
N ASN A 56 -5.91 -7.87 -14.28
CA ASN A 56 -4.77 -7.18 -14.88
C ASN A 56 -4.23 -6.00 -14.04
N MET A 57 -4.59 -5.91 -12.75
CA MET A 57 -3.95 -4.98 -11.80
C MET A 57 -2.45 -5.27 -11.69
N PRO A 58 -1.55 -4.27 -11.83
CA PRO A 58 -0.12 -4.47 -11.59
C PRO A 58 0.17 -4.83 -10.13
N ILE A 59 1.11 -5.74 -9.88
CA ILE A 59 1.49 -6.21 -8.55
C ILE A 59 2.98 -5.99 -8.29
N THR A 60 3.33 -5.52 -7.08
CA THR A 60 4.72 -5.45 -6.59
C THR A 60 5.32 -6.86 -6.54
N PRO A 61 6.48 -7.11 -7.19
CA PRO A 61 7.05 -8.45 -7.28
C PRO A 61 7.67 -8.92 -5.95
N PHE A 62 7.79 -10.22 -5.81
CA PHE A 62 8.41 -10.96 -4.71
C PHE A 62 8.81 -12.34 -5.25
N TRP A 63 9.84 -12.98 -4.69
CA TRP A 63 10.38 -14.22 -5.25
C TRP A 63 10.92 -15.20 -4.20
N PHE A 64 10.87 -16.49 -4.52
CA PHE A 64 11.83 -17.48 -4.02
C PHE A 64 13.12 -17.46 -4.88
N PRO A 65 14.27 -17.98 -4.39
CA PRO A 65 15.56 -17.87 -5.09
C PRO A 65 15.54 -18.42 -6.53
N GLU A 66 14.90 -19.57 -6.73
CA GLU A 66 14.73 -20.18 -8.06
C GLU A 66 13.88 -19.37 -9.03
N GLU A 67 13.01 -18.48 -8.54
CA GLU A 67 12.13 -17.66 -9.39
C GLU A 67 12.86 -16.40 -9.85
N LEU A 68 13.57 -15.72 -8.93
CA LEU A 68 14.41 -14.57 -9.28
C LEU A 68 15.55 -14.97 -10.25
N LEU A 69 16.17 -16.14 -10.06
CA LEU A 69 17.18 -16.66 -11.01
C LEU A 69 16.62 -16.89 -12.43
N LYS A 70 15.30 -17.00 -12.60
CA LYS A 70 14.59 -17.17 -13.89
C LYS A 70 13.89 -15.89 -14.37
N TRP A 71 13.76 -14.88 -13.53
CA TRP A 71 13.07 -13.63 -13.84
C TRP A 71 13.76 -12.86 -14.97
N ASP A 72 12.96 -12.22 -15.83
CA ASP A 72 13.42 -11.47 -16.98
C ASP A 72 12.55 -10.21 -17.11
N PRO A 73 13.09 -9.01 -16.83
CA PRO A 73 12.31 -7.76 -16.86
C PRO A 73 11.75 -7.42 -18.25
N THR A 74 12.24 -8.05 -19.33
CA THR A 74 11.70 -7.85 -20.68
C THR A 74 10.42 -8.63 -20.95
N LYS A 75 10.05 -9.58 -20.07
CA LYS A 75 8.81 -10.38 -20.14
C LYS A 75 7.77 -10.02 -19.07
N ASP A 76 8.13 -9.14 -18.15
CA ASP A 76 7.31 -8.72 -17.02
C ASP A 76 6.40 -7.54 -17.45
N GLU A 77 5.09 -7.79 -17.57
CA GLU A 77 4.14 -6.75 -18.02
C GLU A 77 3.90 -5.64 -16.98
N ASP A 78 4.27 -5.90 -15.71
CA ASP A 78 4.02 -5.02 -14.58
C ASP A 78 5.22 -4.08 -14.32
N ILE A 79 6.40 -4.41 -14.87
CA ILE A 79 7.67 -3.75 -14.57
C ILE A 79 7.66 -2.22 -14.74
N LYS A 80 6.90 -1.71 -15.71
CA LYS A 80 6.73 -0.27 -15.95
C LYS A 80 5.93 0.44 -14.86
N TYR A 81 5.08 -0.28 -14.13
CA TYR A 81 4.34 0.24 -12.97
C TYR A 81 5.15 0.10 -11.69
N ASN A 82 5.96 -0.96 -11.58
CA ASN A 82 6.84 -1.29 -10.46
C ASN A 82 8.13 -0.44 -10.41
N LYS A 83 8.52 0.22 -11.49
CA LYS A 83 9.69 1.09 -11.54
C LYS A 83 9.44 2.43 -10.82
N ALA A 84 10.36 2.80 -9.92
CA ALA A 84 10.46 4.13 -9.34
C ALA A 84 10.97 5.16 -10.38
N THR A 85 10.48 6.39 -10.26
CA THR A 85 10.75 7.51 -11.17
C THR A 85 11.37 8.70 -10.49
N ILE A 86 11.32 8.78 -9.16
CA ILE A 86 12.06 9.76 -8.36
C ILE A 86 13.45 9.20 -8.02
N PRO A 87 14.55 9.84 -8.44
CA PRO A 87 15.89 9.50 -7.95
C PRO A 87 16.06 9.92 -6.48
N LEU A 88 16.93 9.24 -5.75
CA LEU A 88 17.25 9.58 -4.35
C LEU A 88 17.73 11.04 -4.25
N ALA A 89 16.97 11.88 -3.54
CA ALA A 89 17.26 13.30 -3.43
C ALA A 89 18.43 13.57 -2.46
N GLU A 90 19.37 14.43 -2.88
CA GLU A 90 20.48 14.85 -2.02
C GLU A 90 19.94 15.61 -0.79
N ARG A 91 20.36 15.17 0.41
CA ARG A 91 20.07 15.85 1.67
C ARG A 91 21.08 16.95 1.95
N VAL A 92 20.63 18.01 2.59
CA VAL A 92 21.52 18.99 3.23
C VAL A 92 22.40 18.26 4.24
N SER A 93 23.72 18.44 4.13
CA SER A 93 24.69 17.83 5.05
C SER A 93 24.33 18.15 6.50
N LYS A 94 24.30 17.13 7.38
CA LYS A 94 24.02 17.28 8.81
C LYS A 94 24.92 18.32 9.49
N GLU A 95 26.10 18.61 8.93
CA GLU A 95 26.95 19.71 9.44
C GLU A 95 26.35 21.11 9.30
N ASN A 96 25.58 21.35 8.23
CA ASN A 96 24.91 22.62 7.97
C ASN A 96 23.55 22.76 8.70
N LEU A 97 23.11 21.71 9.40
CA LEU A 97 21.81 21.68 10.10
C LEU A 97 21.94 22.16 11.56
N PRO A 98 20.96 22.93 12.06
CA PRO A 98 20.92 23.34 13.46
C PRO A 98 20.53 22.17 14.37
N LEU A 99 21.12 22.10 15.56
CA LEU A 99 20.60 21.27 16.64
C LEU A 99 19.42 22.01 17.28
N ILE A 100 18.23 21.39 17.23
CA ILE A 100 16.98 21.86 17.83
C ILE A 100 16.85 21.39 19.28
N ASN A 101 17.45 20.25 19.61
CA ASN A 101 17.57 19.73 20.97
C ASN A 101 19.04 19.58 21.39
N LYS A 102 19.34 19.78 22.67
CA LYS A 102 20.70 19.76 23.22
C LYS A 102 21.37 18.36 23.15
N THR A 103 20.56 17.32 23.02
CA THR A 103 20.95 15.90 22.99
C THR A 103 21.03 15.32 21.57
N GLN A 104 20.69 16.10 20.53
CA GLN A 104 20.82 15.66 19.15
C GLN A 104 22.29 15.51 18.75
N ASN A 105 22.59 14.49 17.96
CA ASN A 105 23.93 14.21 17.44
C ASN A 105 23.88 14.08 15.89
N LYS A 106 24.85 14.70 15.21
CA LYS A 106 24.97 14.68 13.73
C LYS A 106 25.47 13.34 13.18
N ASP A 107 26.29 12.61 13.95
CA ASP A 107 26.79 11.30 13.54
C ASP A 107 25.74 10.19 13.73
N PHE A 108 24.77 10.41 14.62
CA PHE A 108 23.70 9.45 14.94
C PHE A 108 22.72 9.31 13.78
N ASN A 109 22.38 8.05 13.45
CA ASN A 109 21.45 7.72 12.38
C ASN A 109 20.35 6.77 12.87
N ILE A 110 19.24 6.73 12.13
CA ILE A 110 18.15 5.77 12.37
C ILE A 110 17.86 4.96 11.10
N VAL A 111 17.81 3.63 11.25
CA VAL A 111 17.17 2.72 10.28
C VAL A 111 15.84 2.22 10.83
N VAL A 112 14.86 2.07 9.95
CA VAL A 112 13.58 1.41 10.26
C VAL A 112 13.41 0.13 9.45
N LEU A 113 13.01 -0.96 10.09
CA LEU A 113 12.46 -2.15 9.44
C LEU A 113 10.95 -2.02 9.50
N SER A 114 10.34 -1.43 8.47
CA SER A 114 8.93 -1.02 8.49
C SER A 114 8.10 -1.85 7.53
N MET A 115 7.00 -2.43 8.04
CA MET A 115 5.95 -2.98 7.18
C MET A 115 5.23 -1.81 6.53
N MET A 116 5.64 -1.46 5.32
CA MET A 116 5.01 -0.38 4.55
C MET A 116 3.69 -0.84 3.93
N ASN A 117 3.49 -2.14 3.79
CA ASN A 117 2.32 -2.76 3.17
C ASN A 117 1.75 -3.87 4.08
N GLU A 118 0.47 -4.19 3.91
CA GLU A 118 -0.29 -5.10 4.81
C GLU A 118 0.17 -6.56 4.72
N SER A 119 0.79 -6.96 3.61
CA SER A 119 1.33 -8.29 3.32
C SER A 119 2.49 -8.19 2.33
N THR A 120 3.22 -9.28 2.07
CA THR A 120 4.31 -9.27 1.06
C THR A 120 3.72 -9.12 -0.34
N SER A 121 2.67 -9.88 -0.63
CA SER A 121 2.14 -10.13 -1.96
C SER A 121 0.86 -9.33 -2.27
N GLY A 122 0.57 -9.09 -3.56
CA GLY A 122 -0.74 -8.58 -3.99
C GLY A 122 -0.96 -7.08 -3.76
N ASN A 123 0.13 -6.37 -3.50
CA ASN A 123 0.24 -4.94 -3.37
C ASN A 123 0.26 -4.26 -4.75
N SER A 124 -0.50 -3.17 -4.92
CA SER A 124 -0.35 -2.30 -6.08
C SER A 124 0.87 -1.39 -5.91
N PRO A 125 1.78 -1.28 -6.89
CA PRO A 125 2.96 -0.42 -6.79
C PRO A 125 2.65 1.07 -6.86
N GLN A 126 1.41 1.46 -7.21
CA GLN A 126 0.98 2.86 -7.33
C GLN A 126 -0.23 3.16 -6.41
N GLY A 127 -0.47 2.32 -5.40
CA GLY A 127 -1.60 2.44 -4.48
C GLY A 127 -2.95 2.05 -5.10
N LEU A 128 -4.05 2.33 -4.39
CA LEU A 128 -5.41 1.88 -4.72
C LEU A 128 -6.48 2.89 -4.27
N ASN A 129 -7.72 2.65 -4.69
CA ASN A 129 -8.93 3.39 -4.31
C ASN A 129 -9.41 3.03 -2.88
N LYS A 130 -8.49 3.03 -1.90
CA LYS A 130 -8.68 2.76 -0.47
C LYS A 130 -7.95 3.84 0.32
N PHE A 131 -8.52 4.35 1.42
CA PHE A 131 -7.84 5.35 2.26
C PHE A 131 -6.65 4.77 3.05
N ASP A 132 -6.83 3.59 3.63
CA ASP A 132 -5.83 3.01 4.53
C ASP A 132 -4.57 2.59 3.79
N SER A 133 -3.45 3.14 4.23
CA SER A 133 -2.10 2.80 3.81
C SER A 133 -1.12 3.37 4.84
N ASN A 134 0.03 2.72 5.03
CA ASN A 134 1.10 3.26 5.86
C ASN A 134 1.74 4.46 5.14
N THR A 135 1.12 5.64 5.32
CA THR A 135 1.53 6.95 4.81
C THR A 135 2.56 7.60 5.75
N PHE A 136 3.63 6.84 6.03
CA PHE A 136 4.77 7.32 6.81
C PHE A 136 5.27 8.66 6.25
N SER A 137 5.42 9.62 7.15
CA SER A 137 5.75 11.00 6.76
C SER A 137 6.90 11.59 7.57
N TYR A 138 7.45 10.90 8.57
CA TYR A 138 8.52 11.37 9.46
C TYR A 138 9.94 11.12 8.92
N TRP A 139 10.07 11.16 7.60
CA TRP A 139 11.31 10.91 6.85
C TRP A 139 12.51 11.72 7.33
N GLN A 140 12.32 12.92 7.91
CA GLN A 140 13.42 13.75 8.43
C GLN A 140 14.27 13.08 9.52
N TYR A 141 13.69 12.15 10.30
CA TYR A 141 14.38 11.50 11.43
C TYR A 141 15.04 10.18 11.08
N ILE A 142 14.74 9.59 9.92
CA ILE A 142 15.35 8.35 9.45
C ILE A 142 16.35 8.62 8.35
N ASP A 143 17.42 7.86 8.33
CA ASP A 143 18.48 7.92 7.32
C ASP A 143 18.44 6.70 6.39
N LYS A 144 17.58 5.71 6.69
CA LYS A 144 17.35 4.51 5.88
C LYS A 144 16.00 3.85 6.18
N LEU A 145 15.36 3.33 5.14
CA LEU A 145 14.21 2.43 5.25
C LEU A 145 14.63 1.03 4.77
N VAL A 146 14.38 0.00 5.57
CA VAL A 146 14.26 -1.38 5.10
C VAL A 146 12.77 -1.66 4.91
N TYR A 147 12.38 -1.97 3.68
CA TYR A 147 11.02 -2.38 3.35
C TYR A 147 10.79 -3.79 3.88
N TRP A 148 10.10 -3.91 5.02
CA TRP A 148 9.95 -5.18 5.73
C TRP A 148 8.82 -6.03 5.14
N GLY A 149 9.16 -7.26 4.78
CA GLY A 149 8.26 -8.24 4.19
C GLY A 149 9.00 -9.54 3.86
N GLY A 150 8.27 -10.55 3.40
CA GLY A 150 8.79 -11.86 3.07
C GLY A 150 8.24 -12.95 4.00
N SER A 151 7.87 -14.09 3.42
CA SER A 151 7.32 -15.23 4.14
C SER A 151 7.54 -16.54 3.38
N SER A 152 7.48 -17.66 4.08
CA SER A 152 7.63 -19.01 3.50
C SER A 152 6.48 -19.45 2.58
N GLY A 153 5.35 -18.71 2.58
CA GLY A 153 4.19 -18.96 1.72
C GLY A 153 4.07 -18.02 0.51
N GLU A 154 4.65 -16.82 0.60
CA GLU A 154 4.60 -15.81 -0.47
C GLU A 154 5.91 -15.76 -1.27
N GLY A 155 7.06 -15.65 -0.59
CA GLY A 155 8.37 -15.40 -1.20
C GLY A 155 9.33 -14.76 -0.20
N ILE A 156 10.64 -14.96 -0.37
CA ILE A 156 11.66 -14.55 0.62
C ILE A 156 12.62 -13.44 0.15
N ILE A 157 12.56 -13.07 -1.13
CA ILE A 157 13.29 -11.93 -1.72
C ILE A 157 12.25 -10.89 -2.13
N VAL A 158 12.26 -9.73 -1.48
CA VAL A 158 11.18 -8.74 -1.52
C VAL A 158 11.74 -7.33 -1.78
N PRO A 159 11.65 -6.83 -3.02
CA PRO A 159 11.96 -5.43 -3.31
C PRO A 159 10.87 -4.49 -2.76
N PRO A 160 11.19 -3.21 -2.52
CA PRO A 160 10.21 -2.20 -2.16
C PRO A 160 9.21 -1.87 -3.30
N SER A 161 8.00 -1.46 -2.95
CA SER A 161 7.00 -0.97 -3.93
C SER A 161 7.34 0.43 -4.46
N ALA A 162 7.02 0.69 -5.72
CA ALA A 162 7.39 1.94 -6.41
C ALA A 162 6.91 3.20 -5.64
N ASP A 163 5.71 3.17 -5.07
CA ASP A 163 5.15 4.27 -4.29
C ASP A 163 5.89 4.57 -2.98
N VAL A 164 6.49 3.54 -2.35
CA VAL A 164 7.36 3.70 -1.18
C VAL A 164 8.72 4.23 -1.60
N ILE A 165 9.34 3.67 -2.64
CA ILE A 165 10.62 4.16 -3.18
C ILE A 165 10.49 5.65 -3.54
N ASN A 166 9.47 6.00 -4.35
CA ASN A 166 9.21 7.37 -4.78
C ASN A 166 8.95 8.34 -3.62
N SER A 167 8.34 7.89 -2.52
CA SER A 167 8.11 8.70 -1.32
C SER A 167 9.40 8.90 -0.51
N ALA A 168 10.17 7.84 -0.30
CA ALA A 168 11.41 7.85 0.45
C ALA A 168 12.50 8.67 -0.27
N HIS A 169 12.69 8.42 -1.57
CA HIS A 169 13.67 9.09 -2.42
C HIS A 169 13.43 10.60 -2.47
N LYS A 170 12.17 11.03 -2.57
CA LYS A 170 11.78 12.45 -2.55
C LYS A 170 12.12 13.16 -1.23
N ASN A 171 12.30 12.40 -0.15
CA ASN A 171 12.74 12.88 1.16
C ASN A 171 14.21 12.50 1.47
N GLY A 172 14.95 12.01 0.47
CA GLY A 172 16.37 11.68 0.56
C GLY A 172 16.68 10.47 1.46
N VAL A 173 15.74 9.52 1.56
CA VAL A 173 15.93 8.27 2.32
C VAL A 173 16.15 7.11 1.34
N PRO A 174 17.30 6.42 1.39
CA PRO A 174 17.51 5.20 0.64
C PRO A 174 16.63 4.07 1.18
N VAL A 175 16.15 3.20 0.27
CA VAL A 175 15.27 2.07 0.56
C VAL A 175 15.97 0.76 0.21
N LEU A 176 16.13 -0.11 1.21
CA LEU A 176 16.59 -1.48 0.99
C LEU A 176 15.39 -2.42 0.87
N GLY A 177 15.46 -3.37 -0.07
CA GLY A 177 14.61 -4.56 -0.08
C GLY A 177 14.99 -5.54 1.04
N THR A 178 14.14 -6.54 1.30
CA THR A 178 14.41 -7.58 2.30
C THR A 178 14.71 -8.92 1.65
N ILE A 179 15.75 -9.60 2.13
CA ILE A 179 16.05 -11.01 1.88
C ILE A 179 15.93 -11.71 3.24
N PHE A 180 14.83 -12.42 3.47
CA PHE A 180 14.50 -13.01 4.77
C PHE A 180 14.42 -14.53 4.70
N PHE A 181 15.44 -15.22 5.23
CA PHE A 181 15.41 -16.68 5.38
C PHE A 181 14.70 -17.01 6.71
N PRO A 182 13.46 -17.54 6.71
CA PRO A 182 12.63 -17.60 7.93
C PRO A 182 13.16 -18.59 8.98
N THR A 183 12.68 -18.49 10.22
CA THR A 183 12.96 -19.50 11.26
C THR A 183 12.40 -20.87 10.88
N THR A 184 12.91 -21.94 11.50
CA THR A 184 12.47 -23.32 11.20
C THR A 184 10.97 -23.52 11.45
N GLU A 185 10.45 -22.93 12.53
CA GLU A 185 9.02 -22.97 12.89
C GLU A 185 8.12 -22.20 11.94
N HIS A 186 8.66 -21.19 11.24
CA HIS A 186 7.94 -20.44 10.21
C HIS A 186 8.27 -20.94 8.79
N GLY A 187 8.67 -22.21 8.65
CA GLY A 187 8.84 -22.89 7.37
C GLY A 187 10.14 -22.56 6.63
N GLY A 188 11.15 -22.04 7.31
CA GLY A 188 12.49 -21.82 6.75
C GLY A 188 13.20 -23.12 6.35
N LYS A 189 13.98 -23.06 5.27
CA LYS A 189 14.64 -24.22 4.65
C LYS A 189 16.10 -23.90 4.32
N ALA A 190 17.02 -24.82 4.62
CA ALA A 190 18.42 -24.69 4.22
C ALA A 190 18.55 -24.66 2.70
N GLU A 191 17.70 -25.41 1.99
CA GLU A 191 17.55 -25.42 0.53
C GLU A 191 17.49 -24.00 -0.08
N TRP A 192 16.75 -23.05 0.53
CA TRP A 192 16.67 -21.69 0.02
C TRP A 192 17.98 -20.89 0.23
N VAL A 193 18.71 -21.17 1.30
CA VAL A 193 20.06 -20.60 1.53
C VAL A 193 21.06 -21.19 0.54
N GLU A 194 20.99 -22.50 0.28
CA GLU A 194 21.83 -23.21 -0.71
C GLU A 194 21.55 -22.73 -2.15
N GLN A 195 20.29 -22.52 -2.53
CA GLN A 195 19.90 -21.95 -3.82
C GLN A 195 20.35 -20.50 -3.99
N PHE A 196 20.25 -19.68 -2.95
CA PHE A 196 20.67 -18.28 -2.96
C PHE A 196 22.20 -18.13 -3.04
N LEU A 197 22.94 -18.97 -2.30
CA LEU A 197 24.41 -19.03 -2.29
C LEU A 197 24.99 -19.95 -3.37
N TYR A 198 24.19 -20.36 -4.37
CA TYR A 198 24.65 -21.20 -5.48
C TYR A 198 25.76 -20.52 -6.29
N LYS A 199 26.79 -21.30 -6.65
CA LYS A 199 27.91 -20.87 -7.50
C LYS A 199 27.93 -21.65 -8.81
N ASP A 200 28.14 -20.96 -9.92
CA ASP A 200 28.23 -21.56 -11.26
C ASP A 200 29.51 -22.37 -11.47
N GLU A 201 29.65 -23.00 -12.64
CA GLU A 201 30.86 -23.78 -13.02
C GLU A 201 32.16 -22.94 -13.03
N ASN A 202 32.05 -21.60 -13.04
CA ASN A 202 33.18 -20.67 -13.01
C ASN A 202 33.49 -20.15 -11.59
N GLY A 203 32.63 -20.41 -10.60
CA GLY A 203 32.75 -19.94 -9.23
C GLY A 203 32.10 -18.57 -8.95
N ASN A 204 31.25 -18.05 -9.83
CA ASN A 204 30.46 -16.84 -9.60
C ASN A 204 29.13 -17.17 -8.92
N PHE A 205 28.59 -16.28 -8.08
CA PHE A 205 27.21 -16.35 -7.60
C PHE A 205 26.26 -15.64 -8.60
N PRO A 206 25.38 -16.35 -9.33
CA PRO A 206 24.49 -15.70 -10.31
C PRO A 206 23.42 -14.82 -9.65
N MET A 207 23.09 -15.11 -8.39
CA MET A 207 22.15 -14.34 -7.58
C MET A 207 22.63 -12.90 -7.33
N ILE A 208 23.94 -12.65 -7.24
CA ILE A 208 24.48 -11.28 -7.11
C ILE A 208 24.07 -10.43 -8.32
N ASP A 209 24.28 -10.96 -9.52
CA ASP A 209 23.98 -10.24 -10.77
C ASP A 209 22.46 -9.99 -10.91
N LYS A 210 21.61 -10.89 -10.38
CA LYS A 210 20.16 -10.69 -10.31
C LYS A 210 19.71 -9.66 -9.29
N LEU A 211 20.30 -9.62 -8.10
CA LEU A 211 19.97 -8.61 -7.09
C LEU A 211 20.37 -7.19 -7.57
N ILE A 212 21.48 -7.07 -8.31
CA ILE A 212 21.90 -5.82 -8.97
C ILE A 212 20.89 -5.44 -10.07
N GLU A 213 20.53 -6.35 -10.98
CA GLU A 213 19.53 -6.11 -12.04
C GLU A 213 18.18 -5.64 -11.47
N VAL A 214 17.72 -6.22 -10.36
CA VAL A 214 16.48 -5.81 -9.68
C VAL A 214 16.61 -4.38 -9.13
N CYS A 215 17.72 -4.01 -8.50
CA CYS A 215 17.97 -2.65 -8.02
C CYS A 215 18.03 -1.63 -9.17
N GLU A 216 18.70 -1.95 -10.28
CA GLU A 216 18.80 -1.09 -11.48
C GLU A 216 17.45 -0.88 -12.18
N VAL A 217 16.67 -1.95 -12.31
CA VAL A 217 15.39 -1.92 -13.03
C VAL A 217 14.30 -1.24 -12.19
N LEU A 218 14.15 -1.59 -10.91
CA LEU A 218 13.12 -1.00 -10.05
C LEU A 218 13.53 0.36 -9.47
N GLY A 219 14.83 0.60 -9.25
CA GLY A 219 15.40 1.88 -8.86
C GLY A 219 15.43 2.11 -7.34
N PHE A 220 16.01 1.19 -6.57
CA PHE A 220 16.22 1.31 -5.10
C PHE A 220 17.65 0.88 -4.71
N ASP A 221 18.04 1.08 -3.45
CA ASP A 221 19.45 1.31 -3.07
C ASP A 221 20.20 0.10 -2.51
N GLY A 222 19.57 -1.07 -2.39
CA GLY A 222 20.23 -2.30 -1.94
C GLY A 222 19.35 -3.23 -1.13
N TRP A 223 19.96 -4.05 -0.26
CA TRP A 223 19.29 -5.16 0.41
C TRP A 223 19.66 -5.32 1.89
N PHE A 224 18.64 -5.60 2.70
CA PHE A 224 18.78 -6.11 4.05
C PHE A 224 18.72 -7.64 4.04
N ILE A 225 19.77 -8.29 4.53
CA ILE A 225 19.83 -9.75 4.66
C ILE A 225 19.55 -10.14 6.11
N ASN A 226 18.40 -10.77 6.34
CA ASN A 226 18.07 -11.44 7.60
C ASN A 226 18.10 -12.96 7.43
N GLN A 227 19.07 -13.62 8.06
CA GLN A 227 19.20 -15.07 8.01
C GLN A 227 18.81 -15.67 9.37
N GLU A 228 17.62 -16.27 9.46
CA GLU A 228 17.09 -16.84 10.71
C GLU A 228 16.81 -18.36 10.59
N THR A 229 16.92 -18.94 9.38
CA THR A 229 16.78 -20.39 9.17
C THR A 229 17.82 -21.14 9.99
N GLY A 230 17.41 -22.24 10.63
CA GLY A 230 18.23 -23.00 11.57
C GLY A 230 18.02 -22.61 13.04
N LEU A 231 17.30 -21.51 13.32
CA LEU A 231 16.81 -21.21 14.66
C LEU A 231 15.57 -22.04 15.03
N THR A 232 15.47 -22.30 16.34
CA THR A 232 14.30 -22.80 17.06
C THR A 232 14.10 -21.89 18.29
N ILE A 233 12.89 -21.39 18.51
CA ILE A 233 12.54 -20.35 19.48
C ILE A 233 11.51 -20.91 20.48
N LYS A 234 11.84 -20.88 21.77
CA LYS A 234 10.89 -21.33 22.81
C LYS A 234 9.80 -20.29 23.09
N GLU A 235 8.67 -20.75 23.66
CA GLU A 235 7.52 -19.95 24.14
C GLU A 235 7.85 -18.74 25.05
N ASN A 236 9.11 -18.59 25.48
CA ASN A 236 9.60 -17.49 26.30
C ASN A 236 10.56 -16.54 25.53
N ASN A 237 10.58 -16.61 24.20
CA ASN A 237 11.46 -15.87 23.28
C ASN A 237 12.95 -16.03 23.62
N PHE A 238 13.42 -17.28 23.71
CA PHE A 238 14.86 -17.62 23.83
C PHE A 238 15.23 -18.73 22.85
N ILE A 239 16.41 -18.62 22.24
CA ILE A 239 17.01 -19.67 21.39
C ILE A 239 17.23 -20.93 22.23
N ASP A 240 16.91 -22.11 21.68
CA ASP A 240 17.42 -23.38 22.23
C ASP A 240 18.46 -24.04 21.31
N GLN A 241 19.73 -23.99 21.72
CA GLN A 241 20.85 -24.67 21.07
C GLN A 241 20.92 -26.18 21.39
N SER A 242 20.00 -26.73 22.18
CA SER A 242 20.02 -28.13 22.64
C SER A 242 19.01 -29.06 21.95
N GLU A 243 18.07 -28.53 21.16
CA GLU A 243 17.18 -29.33 20.33
C GLU A 243 17.82 -29.69 18.97
N THR A 244 17.34 -30.78 18.36
CA THR A 244 17.83 -31.22 17.05
C THR A 244 17.09 -30.45 15.96
N VAL A 245 17.72 -29.39 15.44
CA VAL A 245 17.28 -28.67 14.23
C VAL A 245 16.91 -29.68 13.14
N GLN A 246 15.75 -29.48 12.51
CA GLN A 246 15.25 -30.39 11.47
C GLN A 246 16.28 -30.53 10.34
N GLU A 247 16.45 -31.74 9.82
CA GLU A 247 17.58 -32.08 8.95
C GLU A 247 17.65 -31.22 7.67
N GLY A 248 16.50 -30.75 7.16
CA GLY A 248 16.39 -29.83 6.02
C GLY A 248 16.48 -28.32 6.33
N ALA A 249 16.71 -27.93 7.59
CA ALA A 249 16.84 -26.52 8.02
C ALA A 249 18.24 -26.22 8.62
N LYS A 250 19.18 -27.15 8.53
CA LYS A 250 20.46 -27.08 9.22
C LYS A 250 21.50 -26.22 8.50
N ILE A 251 21.76 -25.03 9.06
CA ILE A 251 22.89 -24.17 8.67
C ILE A 251 24.22 -24.75 9.18
N THR A 252 25.33 -24.38 8.54
CA THR A 252 26.68 -24.89 8.82
C THR A 252 27.73 -23.80 8.61
N LYS A 253 28.98 -24.04 9.05
CA LYS A 253 30.09 -23.11 8.82
C LYS A 253 30.29 -22.73 7.35
N THR A 254 30.12 -23.69 6.43
CA THR A 254 30.25 -23.44 4.99
C THR A 254 29.19 -22.48 4.46
N HIS A 255 27.99 -22.43 5.05
CA HIS A 255 27.01 -21.40 4.74
C HIS A 255 27.45 -20.01 5.21
N ALA A 256 28.08 -19.90 6.39
CA ALA A 256 28.62 -18.63 6.88
C ALA A 256 29.81 -18.15 6.01
N GLU A 257 30.69 -19.07 5.61
CA GLU A 257 31.82 -18.80 4.70
C GLU A 257 31.31 -18.34 3.31
N LEU A 258 30.31 -19.01 2.73
CA LEU A 258 29.69 -18.63 1.47
C LEU A 258 28.89 -17.33 1.56
N MET A 259 28.21 -17.05 2.68
CA MET A 259 27.47 -15.80 2.89
C MET A 259 28.42 -14.60 3.01
N GLN A 260 29.56 -14.75 3.72
CA GLN A 260 30.59 -13.71 3.73
C GLN A 260 31.17 -13.47 2.33
N GLU A 261 31.47 -14.55 1.60
CA GLU A 261 31.97 -14.45 0.22
C GLU A 261 30.95 -13.73 -0.68
N PHE A 262 29.67 -14.11 -0.61
CA PHE A 262 28.58 -13.50 -1.36
C PHE A 262 28.50 -11.99 -1.13
N ILE A 263 28.43 -11.54 0.13
CA ILE A 263 28.30 -10.11 0.48
C ILE A 263 29.52 -9.32 -0.01
N ARG A 264 30.73 -9.85 0.19
CA ARG A 264 31.96 -9.18 -0.25
C ARG A 264 32.08 -9.12 -1.77
N GLU A 265 31.69 -10.16 -2.50
CA GLU A 265 31.70 -10.10 -3.98
C GLU A 265 30.54 -9.28 -4.56
N PHE A 266 29.43 -9.08 -3.83
CA PHE A 266 28.37 -8.12 -4.17
C PHE A 266 28.90 -6.68 -4.04
N ASN A 267 29.49 -6.33 -2.89
CA ASN A 267 30.08 -5.01 -2.61
C ASN A 267 31.37 -4.70 -3.42
N LYS A 268 31.88 -5.67 -4.20
CA LYS A 268 32.91 -5.46 -5.24
C LYS A 268 32.33 -5.26 -6.64
N LYS A 269 31.07 -5.66 -6.87
CA LYS A 269 30.37 -5.60 -8.17
C LYS A 269 29.46 -4.38 -8.32
N SER A 270 28.96 -3.81 -7.22
CA SER A 270 28.05 -2.65 -7.23
C SER A 270 28.24 -1.73 -6.03
N ASP A 271 27.77 -0.48 -6.17
CA ASP A 271 27.70 0.52 -5.09
C ASP A 271 26.40 0.43 -4.25
N TYR A 272 25.56 -0.60 -4.44
CA TYR A 272 24.34 -0.84 -3.67
C TYR A 272 24.66 -1.35 -2.26
N GLU A 273 23.86 -0.96 -1.26
CA GLU A 273 24.16 -1.28 0.14
C GLU A 273 23.71 -2.69 0.54
N ILE A 274 24.56 -3.42 1.28
CA ILE A 274 24.15 -4.59 2.08
C ILE A 274 24.14 -4.25 3.57
N MET A 275 22.95 -4.32 4.19
CA MET A 275 22.81 -4.34 5.65
C MET A 275 22.58 -5.78 6.14
N TRP A 276 23.29 -6.17 7.20
CA TRP A 276 23.26 -7.53 7.77
C TRP A 276 22.57 -7.58 9.15
N TYR A 277 21.86 -8.67 9.45
CA TYR A 277 21.26 -8.90 10.78
C TYR A 277 22.15 -9.76 11.70
N ASP A 278 22.32 -9.34 12.95
CA ASP A 278 23.09 -10.01 14.01
C ASP A 278 22.47 -11.36 14.45
N SER A 279 22.71 -12.43 13.69
CA SER A 279 22.08 -13.76 13.83
C SER A 279 23.05 -14.93 13.61
N LEU A 280 23.46 -15.17 12.36
CA LEU A 280 24.44 -16.20 11.99
C LEU A 280 25.85 -15.76 12.37
N THR A 281 26.64 -16.70 12.88
CA THR A 281 28.03 -16.49 13.32
C THR A 281 29.04 -17.12 12.36
N LYS A 282 30.29 -16.66 12.42
CA LYS A 282 31.43 -17.15 11.58
C LYS A 282 31.72 -18.66 11.65
N ASP A 283 31.19 -19.35 12.65
CA ASP A 283 31.38 -20.79 12.86
C ASP A 283 30.14 -21.61 12.47
N GLY A 284 29.09 -20.95 11.93
CA GLY A 284 27.86 -21.60 11.47
C GLY A 284 26.80 -21.80 12.54
N GLU A 285 26.97 -21.21 13.72
CA GLU A 285 25.99 -21.24 14.82
C GLU A 285 25.00 -20.08 14.67
N MET A 286 23.72 -20.32 14.95
CA MET A 286 22.70 -19.28 15.09
C MET A 286 22.67 -18.78 16.55
N ASP A 287 23.11 -17.55 16.77
CA ASP A 287 23.40 -17.03 18.11
C ASP A 287 23.40 -15.49 18.10
N TRP A 288 22.22 -14.86 18.24
CA TRP A 288 22.07 -13.40 18.23
C TRP A 288 22.95 -12.73 19.33
N GLN A 289 23.98 -11.97 18.95
CA GLN A 289 24.96 -11.45 19.92
C GLN A 289 24.45 -10.25 20.72
N ASN A 290 23.49 -9.49 20.16
CA ASN A 290 22.96 -8.22 20.69
C ASN A 290 24.01 -7.09 20.75
N ALA A 291 25.12 -7.28 20.02
CA ALA A 291 26.37 -6.52 20.12
C ALA A 291 27.30 -6.87 18.94
N LEU A 292 28.27 -6.01 18.62
CA LEU A 292 29.37 -6.40 17.74
C LEU A 292 30.44 -7.18 18.53
N THR A 293 30.68 -8.44 18.16
CA THR A 293 31.59 -9.37 18.87
C THR A 293 32.54 -10.08 17.90
N GLU A 294 33.45 -10.90 18.43
CA GLU A 294 34.29 -11.80 17.63
C GLU A 294 33.52 -12.90 16.88
N LYS A 295 32.21 -13.07 17.08
CA LYS A 295 31.40 -14.06 16.36
C LYS A 295 30.78 -13.53 15.07
N ASN A 296 30.42 -12.24 15.02
CA ASN A 296 29.62 -11.63 13.96
C ASN A 296 30.31 -10.49 13.20
N ASP A 297 31.40 -9.91 13.73
CA ASP A 297 32.18 -8.87 13.04
C ASP A 297 32.76 -9.33 11.69
N TYR A 298 32.96 -10.64 11.55
CA TYR A 298 33.20 -11.38 10.30
C TYR A 298 32.30 -10.96 9.13
N PHE A 299 31.06 -10.50 9.39
CA PHE A 299 30.13 -10.04 8.35
C PHE A 299 30.21 -8.52 8.04
N LEU A 300 31.01 -7.75 8.77
CA LEU A 300 31.33 -6.34 8.46
C LEU A 300 32.77 -6.15 7.94
N ILE A 301 33.72 -6.97 8.39
CA ILE A 301 35.13 -6.84 8.03
C ILE A 301 35.79 -8.22 7.92
N ASP A 302 36.61 -8.42 6.89
CA ASP A 302 37.31 -9.68 6.66
C ASP A 302 38.72 -9.73 7.28
N ALA A 303 39.41 -10.86 7.06
CA ALA A 303 40.72 -11.12 7.67
C ALA A 303 41.84 -10.20 7.15
N ASP A 304 41.70 -9.62 5.95
CA ASP A 304 42.65 -8.67 5.37
C ASP A 304 42.30 -7.21 5.74
N LYS A 305 41.22 -7.02 6.52
CA LYS A 305 40.58 -5.75 6.91
C LYS A 305 39.82 -5.03 5.79
N GLU A 306 39.45 -5.74 4.74
CA GLU A 306 38.54 -5.19 3.74
C GLU A 306 37.08 -5.29 4.21
N LYS A 307 36.24 -4.40 3.70
CA LYS A 307 34.83 -4.27 4.06
C LYS A 307 34.02 -5.46 3.53
N VAL A 308 33.12 -5.99 4.36
CA VAL A 308 32.10 -6.98 3.96
C VAL A 308 30.76 -6.25 3.81
N ALA A 309 29.81 -6.35 4.74
CA ALA A 309 28.59 -5.56 4.72
C ALA A 309 28.84 -4.08 5.08
N ASP A 310 27.90 -3.21 4.73
CA ASP A 310 27.96 -1.77 4.96
C ASP A 310 27.53 -1.35 6.35
N SER A 311 26.58 -2.10 6.91
CA SER A 311 26.00 -1.85 8.21
C SER A 311 25.44 -3.13 8.83
N MET A 312 25.28 -3.11 10.16
CA MET A 312 24.72 -4.25 10.91
C MET A 312 23.60 -3.78 11.83
N PHE A 313 22.47 -4.47 11.77
CA PHE A 313 21.38 -4.32 12.74
C PHE A 313 21.61 -5.32 13.88
N LEU A 314 21.78 -4.82 15.11
CA LEU A 314 22.08 -5.60 16.31
C LEU A 314 20.79 -6.09 16.99
N ASN A 315 20.78 -7.33 17.50
CA ASN A 315 19.57 -7.89 18.11
C ASN A 315 19.16 -7.18 19.44
N PHE A 316 17.87 -7.27 19.78
CA PHE A 316 17.18 -6.35 20.68
C PHE A 316 17.60 -6.38 22.17
N TRP A 317 18.29 -7.43 22.65
CA TRP A 317 18.34 -7.70 24.10
C TRP A 317 19.35 -6.87 24.92
N TRP A 318 20.12 -5.97 24.29
CA TRP A 318 20.88 -4.94 25.01
C TRP A 318 19.98 -4.06 25.92
N THR A 319 18.68 -3.99 25.59
CA THR A 319 17.63 -3.32 26.38
C THR A 319 17.25 -4.04 27.69
N THR A 320 17.75 -5.24 27.97
CA THR A 320 17.24 -6.10 29.06
C THR A 320 17.97 -5.93 30.40
N ASN A 321 17.24 -6.15 31.52
CA ASN A 321 17.83 -6.22 32.87
C ASN A 321 19.01 -7.21 32.96
N ARG A 322 18.94 -8.32 32.21
CA ARG A 322 19.90 -9.44 32.26
C ARG A 322 21.26 -9.08 31.66
N LEU A 323 21.28 -8.21 30.64
CA LEU A 323 22.49 -7.88 29.87
C LEU A 323 23.00 -6.45 30.14
N ALA A 324 22.28 -5.65 30.92
CA ALA A 324 22.66 -4.26 31.23
C ALA A 324 24.07 -4.11 31.84
N GLU A 325 24.48 -5.04 32.72
CA GLU A 325 25.83 -5.04 33.33
C GLU A 325 26.97 -5.36 32.34
N GLN A 326 26.65 -5.72 31.09
CA GLN A 326 27.62 -6.04 30.04
C GLN A 326 27.93 -4.86 29.12
N GLU A 327 27.23 -3.73 29.28
CA GLU A 327 27.49 -2.46 28.58
C GLU A 327 27.60 -2.60 27.04
N LEU A 328 26.80 -3.50 26.47
CA LEU A 328 26.99 -4.08 25.12
C LEU A 328 27.20 -3.06 23.99
N LEU A 329 26.52 -1.91 24.00
CA LEU A 329 26.68 -0.89 22.96
C LEU A 329 27.99 -0.10 23.09
N ARG A 330 28.50 0.10 24.31
CA ARG A 330 29.84 0.67 24.52
C ARG A 330 30.91 -0.31 24.03
N GLU A 331 30.79 -1.59 24.37
CA GLU A 331 31.76 -2.60 23.91
C GLU A 331 31.70 -2.78 22.37
N SER A 332 30.52 -2.64 21.77
CA SER A 332 30.34 -2.61 20.31
C SER A 332 31.04 -1.40 19.66
N ASN A 333 30.90 -0.21 20.26
CA ASN A 333 31.60 1.01 19.83
C ASN A 333 33.13 0.87 19.93
N LEU A 334 33.64 0.41 21.07
CA LEU A 334 35.07 0.16 21.28
C LEU A 334 35.61 -0.89 20.29
N ARG A 335 34.84 -1.95 20.02
CA ARG A 335 35.19 -2.96 19.02
C ARG A 335 35.24 -2.37 17.62
N ALA A 336 34.22 -1.64 17.19
CA ALA A 336 34.17 -1.01 15.87
C ALA A 336 35.38 -0.09 15.64
N ILE A 337 35.70 0.78 16.60
CA ILE A 337 36.89 1.65 16.57
C ILE A 337 38.19 0.84 16.47
N SER A 338 38.31 -0.28 17.20
CA SER A 338 39.51 -1.14 17.16
C SER A 338 39.72 -1.85 15.80
N LEU A 339 38.63 -2.09 15.06
CA LEU A 339 38.64 -2.72 13.75
C LEU A 339 38.89 -1.70 12.63
N GLY A 340 38.41 -0.46 12.80
CA GLY A 340 38.39 0.61 11.80
C GLY A 340 36.99 0.88 11.22
N ILE A 341 35.95 0.28 11.82
CA ILE A 341 34.54 0.41 11.44
C ILE A 341 33.96 1.65 12.12
N ASN A 342 33.10 2.40 11.43
CA ASN A 342 32.32 3.49 12.03
C ASN A 342 31.29 2.89 13.03
N PRO A 343 31.30 3.26 14.33
CA PRO A 343 30.29 2.80 15.29
C PRO A 343 28.85 3.12 14.88
N TYR A 344 28.63 4.18 14.10
CA TYR A 344 27.31 4.56 13.60
C TYR A 344 26.86 3.76 12.36
N SER A 345 27.69 2.85 11.83
CA SER A 345 27.24 1.76 10.93
C SER A 345 26.63 0.57 11.70
N LEU A 346 26.68 0.57 13.03
CA LEU A 346 25.94 -0.36 13.88
C LEU A 346 24.62 0.28 14.30
N TYR A 347 23.52 -0.42 14.08
CA TYR A 347 22.17 0.02 14.43
C TYR A 347 21.64 -0.84 15.58
N ALA A 348 21.60 -0.27 16.79
CA ALA A 348 21.13 -0.95 17.99
C ALA A 348 19.62 -1.21 17.91
N GLY A 349 19.21 -2.47 17.74
CA GLY A 349 17.81 -2.81 17.49
C GLY A 349 16.89 -2.59 18.69
N ILE A 350 15.70 -2.05 18.46
CA ILE A 350 14.56 -2.08 19.39
C ILE A 350 13.34 -2.70 18.70
N ASP A 351 12.70 -3.66 19.36
CA ASP A 351 11.40 -4.21 18.94
C ASP A 351 10.26 -3.36 19.54
N ILE A 352 9.46 -2.76 18.66
CA ILE A 352 8.25 -2.04 19.05
C ILE A 352 6.98 -2.60 18.38
N GLN A 353 7.05 -3.77 17.73
CA GLN A 353 5.94 -4.36 16.96
C GLN A 353 4.68 -4.56 17.82
N ALA A 354 4.84 -5.15 19.01
CA ALA A 354 3.72 -5.52 19.87
C ALA A 354 3.24 -4.40 20.81
N ASN A 355 4.12 -3.49 21.23
CA ASN A 355 3.84 -2.53 22.33
C ASN A 355 4.10 -1.06 21.96
N GLY A 356 4.74 -0.78 20.82
CA GLY A 356 5.02 0.58 20.37
C GLY A 356 5.83 1.40 21.37
N THR A 357 5.39 2.64 21.57
CA THR A 357 5.96 3.57 22.56
C THR A 357 5.66 3.19 24.02
N ASN A 358 5.11 2.00 24.29
CA ASN A 358 5.05 1.41 25.64
C ASN A 358 6.19 0.40 25.89
N THR A 359 6.94 -0.02 24.87
CA THR A 359 8.12 -0.90 25.05
C THR A 359 9.11 -0.26 26.03
N GLN A 360 9.56 -1.03 27.01
CA GLN A 360 10.45 -0.57 28.07
C GLN A 360 11.92 -0.60 27.63
N ILE A 361 12.38 0.48 26.99
CA ILE A 361 13.76 0.64 26.49
C ILE A 361 14.66 1.30 27.55
N ARG A 362 15.91 0.82 27.65
CA ARG A 362 16.95 1.41 28.53
C ARG A 362 17.78 2.43 27.77
N TRP A 363 17.22 3.62 27.56
CA TRP A 363 17.91 4.69 26.82
C TRP A 363 19.27 5.05 27.42
N GLY A 364 19.45 4.97 28.75
CA GLY A 364 20.75 5.14 29.41
C GLY A 364 21.80 4.03 29.15
N LEU A 365 21.51 3.03 28.30
CA LEU A 365 22.51 2.10 27.76
C LEU A 365 22.90 2.43 26.30
N LEU A 366 22.15 3.33 25.64
CA LEU A 366 22.47 3.81 24.29
C LEU A 366 23.57 4.86 24.30
N THR A 367 23.72 5.62 25.40
CA THR A 367 24.57 6.82 25.45
C THR A 367 25.66 6.78 26.53
N ASP A 368 26.67 7.63 26.38
CA ASP A 368 27.65 7.95 27.41
C ASP A 368 27.12 8.94 28.48
N ASP A 369 27.98 9.29 29.45
CA ASP A 369 27.72 10.29 30.51
C ASP A 369 27.38 11.70 29.97
N ASN A 370 27.65 11.99 28.69
CA ASN A 370 27.34 13.26 28.03
C ASN A 370 26.02 13.20 27.23
N ASN A 371 25.33 12.05 27.21
CA ASN A 371 24.18 11.72 26.36
C ASN A 371 24.52 11.54 24.86
N ILE A 372 25.78 11.25 24.52
CA ILE A 372 26.22 10.94 23.15
C ILE A 372 25.96 9.44 22.89
N PRO A 373 25.19 9.06 21.84
CA PRO A 373 24.98 7.66 21.49
C PRO A 373 26.28 6.92 21.12
N TYR A 374 26.43 5.68 21.59
CA TYR A 374 27.56 4.82 21.22
C TYR A 374 27.45 4.28 19.78
N THR A 375 26.24 4.16 19.27
CA THR A 375 25.87 3.57 17.97
C THR A 375 24.67 4.30 17.38
N SER A 376 24.34 4.01 16.11
CA SER A 376 23.03 4.34 15.54
C SER A 376 21.92 3.47 16.16
N LEU A 377 20.64 3.78 15.86
CA LEU A 377 19.47 3.06 16.37
C LEU A 377 18.72 2.35 15.23
N GLY A 378 18.38 1.07 15.44
CA GLY A 378 17.51 0.31 14.55
C GLY A 378 16.13 0.13 15.16
N ILE A 379 15.06 0.51 14.45
CA ILE A 379 13.69 0.39 14.95
C ILE A 379 12.96 -0.69 14.14
N TYR A 380 12.57 -1.78 14.79
CA TYR A 380 11.82 -2.87 14.18
C TYR A 380 10.31 -2.66 14.35
N CYS A 381 9.59 -2.74 13.22
CA CYS A 381 8.16 -2.52 13.08
C CYS A 381 7.60 -1.20 13.69
N PRO A 382 8.17 -0.01 13.37
CA PRO A 382 7.54 1.26 13.71
C PRO A 382 6.18 1.46 13.02
N SER A 383 5.91 0.70 11.96
CA SER A 383 4.58 0.51 11.35
C SER A 383 3.48 0.10 12.35
N TRP A 384 3.83 -0.31 13.58
CA TRP A 384 2.92 -0.33 14.73
C TRP A 384 2.05 0.93 14.84
N THR A 385 2.57 2.12 14.52
CA THR A 385 1.81 3.38 14.56
C THR A 385 0.56 3.32 13.68
N PHE A 386 0.66 2.69 12.51
CA PHE A 386 -0.43 2.40 11.59
C PHE A 386 -1.25 1.17 12.05
N PHE A 387 -0.63 -0.02 12.12
CA PHE A 387 -1.34 -1.29 12.33
C PHE A 387 -2.06 -1.43 13.68
N SER A 388 -1.70 -0.64 14.70
CA SER A 388 -2.40 -0.63 15.98
C SER A 388 -3.51 0.42 16.08
N SER A 389 -3.76 1.21 15.04
CA SER A 389 -4.65 2.38 15.06
C SER A 389 -5.99 2.12 14.38
N ASN A 390 -7.05 2.65 14.97
CA ASN A 390 -8.43 2.45 14.54
C ASN A 390 -8.94 3.59 13.62
N ASN A 391 -8.13 4.64 13.44
CA ASN A 391 -8.44 5.84 12.65
C ASN A 391 -7.17 6.70 12.47
N VAL A 392 -7.27 7.71 11.59
CA VAL A 392 -6.14 8.58 11.24
C VAL A 392 -5.66 9.50 12.37
N ASP A 393 -6.53 9.98 13.26
CA ASP A 393 -6.11 10.83 14.39
C ASP A 393 -5.24 10.04 15.38
N GLU A 394 -5.59 8.76 15.61
CA GLU A 394 -4.80 7.84 16.44
C GLU A 394 -3.44 7.53 15.80
N PHE A 395 -3.40 7.26 14.48
CA PHE A 395 -2.16 7.05 13.73
C PHE A 395 -1.24 8.28 13.80
N MET A 396 -1.78 9.47 13.50
CA MET A 396 -1.02 10.73 13.56
C MET A 396 -0.50 11.03 14.98
N SER A 397 -1.28 10.71 16.02
CA SER A 397 -0.85 10.87 17.40
C SER A 397 0.26 9.89 17.80
N LYS A 398 0.24 8.64 17.31
CA LYS A 398 1.29 7.64 17.58
C LYS A 398 2.57 7.95 16.83
N GLU A 399 2.47 8.35 15.56
CA GLU A 399 3.60 8.88 14.78
C GLU A 399 4.24 10.08 15.51
N ASN A 400 3.46 11.07 15.94
CA ASN A 400 4.00 12.22 16.67
C ASN A 400 4.69 11.81 17.98
N ARG A 401 4.11 10.88 18.75
CA ARG A 401 4.69 10.38 20.01
C ARG A 401 6.00 9.61 19.81
N LEU A 402 6.11 8.83 18.73
CA LEU A 402 7.29 8.04 18.37
C LEU A 402 8.42 8.92 17.83
N TRP A 403 8.11 9.80 16.88
CA TRP A 403 9.11 10.55 16.13
C TRP A 403 9.53 11.86 16.79
N VAL A 404 8.62 12.49 17.53
CA VAL A 404 8.88 13.79 18.18
C VAL A 404 9.06 13.57 19.68
N ASN A 405 7.97 13.56 20.44
CA ASN A 405 7.89 13.22 21.88
C ASN A 405 6.42 13.37 22.36
N GLU A 406 6.15 13.11 23.64
CA GLU A 406 4.81 13.28 24.24
C GLU A 406 4.32 14.73 24.36
N LEU A 407 5.18 15.73 24.17
CA LEU A 407 4.81 17.14 24.18
C LEU A 407 4.56 17.72 22.77
N GLY A 408 4.94 16.99 21.72
CA GLY A 408 4.71 17.35 20.32
C GLY A 408 5.58 18.51 19.82
N ASP A 409 6.66 18.87 20.51
CA ASP A 409 7.61 19.92 20.13
C ASP A 409 9.04 19.35 20.19
N PRO A 410 9.81 19.27 19.08
CA PRO A 410 11.14 18.67 19.07
C PRO A 410 12.17 19.42 19.94
N ARG A 411 11.91 20.69 20.28
CA ARG A 411 12.74 21.50 21.20
C ARG A 411 12.70 21.00 22.65
N ALA A 412 11.70 20.19 23.00
CA ALA A 412 11.44 19.81 24.37
C ALA A 412 12.53 18.89 24.94
N ASN A 413 13.10 19.28 26.08
CA ASN A 413 13.99 18.42 26.85
C ASN A 413 13.16 17.41 27.64
N ILE A 414 13.23 16.14 27.27
CA ILE A 414 12.43 15.05 27.85
C ILE A 414 13.26 14.27 28.86
N GLU A 415 12.78 14.20 30.10
CA GLU A 415 13.36 13.43 31.21
C GLU A 415 12.24 12.53 31.79
N ASP A 416 12.58 11.30 32.20
CA ASP A 416 11.69 10.29 32.81
C ASP A 416 10.45 9.80 32.01
N ALA A 417 10.30 10.12 30.72
CA ALA A 417 9.11 9.75 29.91
C ALA A 417 8.98 8.26 29.50
N GLY A 418 9.88 7.37 29.94
CA GLY A 418 9.87 5.93 29.64
C GLY A 418 10.30 5.59 28.20
N PHE A 419 9.54 6.05 27.20
CA PHE A 419 9.94 5.99 25.79
C PHE A 419 10.36 7.40 25.33
N ILE A 420 11.55 7.52 24.75
CA ILE A 420 12.08 8.80 24.24
C ILE A 420 11.73 8.91 22.75
N GLY A 421 11.22 10.08 22.33
CA GLY A 421 10.88 10.31 20.92
C GLY A 421 12.11 10.68 20.09
N MET A 422 12.13 10.30 18.81
CA MET A 422 13.39 10.30 18.03
C MET A 422 14.07 11.67 17.88
N SER A 423 13.31 12.77 17.87
CA SER A 423 13.83 14.14 17.87
C SER A 423 14.78 14.49 19.03
N THR A 424 14.79 13.70 20.10
CA THR A 424 15.75 13.86 21.20
C THR A 424 17.19 13.57 20.78
N TYR A 425 17.41 12.63 19.84
CA TYR A 425 18.76 12.21 19.42
C TYR A 425 19.05 12.43 17.93
N ALA A 426 18.05 12.25 17.05
CA ALA A 426 18.19 12.43 15.61
C ALA A 426 17.96 13.89 15.20
N VAL A 427 18.91 14.45 14.44
CA VAL A 427 18.80 15.76 13.79
C VAL A 427 17.77 15.69 12.65
N GLU A 428 16.91 16.70 12.53
CA GLU A 428 15.93 16.77 11.43
C GLU A 428 16.60 17.03 10.07
N ASN A 429 16.76 15.98 9.27
CA ASN A 429 17.23 16.09 7.89
C ASN A 429 16.27 16.88 6.98
N THR A 430 16.80 17.45 5.89
CA THR A 430 16.01 18.14 4.85
C THR A 430 16.63 17.98 3.46
N VAL A 431 15.80 17.95 2.43
CA VAL A 431 16.20 17.95 1.00
C VAL A 431 16.08 19.32 0.33
N ILE A 432 15.71 20.36 1.09
CA ILE A 432 15.38 21.69 0.56
C ILE A 432 16.67 22.49 0.34
N ASN A 433 17.42 22.15 -0.71
CA ASN A 433 18.70 22.74 -1.09
C ASN A 433 18.67 23.47 -2.45
N SER A 434 17.63 23.25 -3.26
CA SER A 434 17.56 23.70 -4.66
C SER A 434 16.16 24.17 -5.06
N ILE A 435 16.11 25.01 -6.10
CA ILE A 435 14.88 25.52 -6.74
C ILE A 435 14.64 24.68 -8.00
N PRO A 436 13.39 24.22 -8.29
CA PRO A 436 12.15 24.52 -7.59
C PRO A 436 11.92 23.68 -6.33
N PHE A 437 11.35 24.29 -5.29
CA PHE A 437 10.75 23.59 -4.15
C PHE A 437 9.25 23.87 -4.12
N THR A 438 8.39 22.84 -4.15
CA THR A 438 6.94 23.01 -3.98
C THR A 438 6.30 21.83 -3.25
N THR A 439 5.57 22.12 -2.17
CA THR A 439 4.79 21.17 -1.36
C THR A 439 3.34 21.63 -1.23
N ASN A 440 2.40 20.70 -1.38
CA ASN A 440 0.98 20.89 -1.06
C ASN A 440 0.61 20.28 0.31
N PHE A 441 1.62 19.77 1.03
CA PHE A 441 1.47 19.01 2.28
C PHE A 441 0.70 17.70 2.16
N ASN A 442 0.54 17.18 0.94
CA ASN A 442 -0.12 15.90 0.68
C ASN A 442 0.74 14.74 1.22
N ILE A 443 0.22 13.91 2.14
CA ILE A 443 0.94 12.72 2.62
C ILE A 443 0.78 11.46 1.74
N GLY A 444 0.03 11.54 0.63
CA GLY A 444 -0.15 10.41 -0.30
C GLY A 444 -1.42 9.58 -0.09
N ASN A 445 -2.40 10.05 0.68
CA ASN A 445 -3.77 9.49 0.70
C ASN A 445 -4.84 10.57 0.98
N GLY A 446 -6.11 10.19 0.90
CA GLY A 446 -7.22 11.03 1.37
C GLY A 446 -8.62 10.45 1.07
N TYR A 447 -9.61 10.85 1.87
CA TYR A 447 -11.04 10.52 1.65
C TYR A 447 -11.67 11.25 0.45
N ASN A 448 -10.91 12.18 -0.14
CA ASN A 448 -11.31 13.06 -1.21
C ASN A 448 -10.06 13.43 -2.02
N PHE A 449 -10.23 13.90 -3.25
CA PHE A 449 -9.16 14.55 -4.01
C PHE A 449 -9.57 15.98 -4.37
N PHE A 450 -8.66 16.93 -4.13
CA PHE A 450 -8.83 18.35 -4.43
C PHE A 450 -7.88 18.79 -5.54
N VAL A 451 -8.35 19.69 -6.41
CA VAL A 451 -7.57 20.37 -7.45
C VAL A 451 -7.88 21.86 -7.39
N ASN A 452 -6.85 22.70 -7.21
CA ASN A 452 -6.98 24.16 -7.03
C ASN A 452 -7.96 24.58 -5.91
N GLY A 453 -8.16 23.73 -4.91
CA GLY A 453 -9.08 23.95 -3.80
C GLY A 453 -10.52 23.49 -4.03
N GLU A 454 -10.86 23.06 -5.25
CA GLU A 454 -12.14 22.42 -5.57
C GLU A 454 -12.05 20.91 -5.34
N LYS A 455 -13.10 20.30 -4.76
CA LYS A 455 -13.16 18.85 -4.59
C LYS A 455 -13.59 18.20 -5.91
N VAL A 456 -12.69 17.44 -6.53
CA VAL A 456 -12.95 16.72 -7.80
C VAL A 456 -13.32 15.24 -7.59
N SER A 457 -13.08 14.69 -6.40
CA SER A 457 -13.40 13.30 -6.04
C SER A 457 -13.78 13.17 -4.56
N SER A 458 -14.74 12.30 -4.26
CA SER A 458 -15.02 11.68 -2.94
C SER A 458 -14.78 10.17 -2.95
N MET A 459 -13.96 9.70 -3.88
CA MET A 459 -13.37 8.36 -3.79
C MET A 459 -12.18 8.42 -2.83
N ASP A 460 -12.19 7.51 -1.85
CA ASP A 460 -11.03 7.21 -1.01
C ASP A 460 -9.85 6.74 -1.88
N TRP A 461 -8.64 7.19 -1.57
CA TRP A 461 -7.46 6.85 -2.36
C TRP A 461 -6.17 6.87 -1.53
N ASN A 462 -5.20 6.05 -1.95
CA ASN A 462 -3.79 6.20 -1.58
C ASN A 462 -2.89 6.00 -2.81
N ASN A 463 -1.81 6.78 -2.89
CA ASN A 463 -0.68 6.61 -3.79
C ASN A 463 0.50 7.41 -3.20
N ARG A 464 1.42 6.73 -2.52
CA ARG A 464 2.52 7.40 -1.81
C ARG A 464 3.55 8.05 -2.73
N SER A 465 3.54 7.73 -4.03
CA SER A 465 4.28 8.48 -5.06
C SER A 465 3.86 9.96 -5.11
N LEU A 466 2.59 10.27 -4.75
CA LEU A 466 2.06 11.63 -4.70
C LEU A 466 2.34 12.37 -3.38
N ALA A 467 2.98 11.72 -2.40
CA ALA A 467 3.34 12.37 -1.15
C ALA A 467 4.37 13.50 -1.40
N ASP A 468 4.16 14.66 -0.79
CA ASP A 468 5.07 15.81 -0.85
C ASP A 468 6.09 15.77 0.30
N VAL A 469 7.13 16.62 0.23
CA VAL A 469 8.01 16.86 1.37
C VAL A 469 7.21 17.57 2.47
N MET A 470 7.13 16.93 3.64
CA MET A 470 6.39 17.39 4.81
C MET A 470 7.26 18.28 5.72
N PRO A 471 6.66 19.10 6.61
CA PRO A 471 7.41 19.99 7.49
C PRO A 471 8.49 19.25 8.28
N THR A 472 9.70 19.82 8.24
CA THR A 472 10.86 19.40 9.03
C THR A 472 10.51 19.39 10.53
N TYR A 473 9.74 20.37 11.00
CA TYR A 473 9.41 20.53 12.41
C TYR A 473 7.91 20.36 12.67
N ARG A 474 7.54 19.43 13.55
CA ARG A 474 6.14 19.08 13.90
C ARG A 474 5.93 18.94 15.41
N TRP A 475 5.64 20.02 16.13
CA TRP A 475 5.37 21.38 15.65
C TRP A 475 6.01 22.42 16.57
N ILE A 476 6.92 23.21 16.01
CA ILE A 476 7.47 24.40 16.66
C ILE A 476 6.46 25.55 16.44
N ILE A 477 5.65 25.83 17.48
CA ILE A 477 4.66 26.92 17.47
C ILE A 477 4.85 27.77 18.73
N ASP A 478 5.14 29.05 18.53
CA ASP A 478 5.27 30.02 19.61
C ASP A 478 4.08 30.98 19.57
N ASN A 479 3.22 30.89 20.58
CA ASN A 479 2.02 31.72 20.73
C ASN A 479 2.29 32.86 21.72
N GLU A 480 2.17 34.12 21.29
CA GLU A 480 2.30 35.27 22.21
C GLU A 480 0.99 35.50 22.99
N GLY A 481 1.09 35.82 24.28
CA GLY A 481 -0.06 36.22 25.11
C GLY A 481 -1.10 35.10 25.30
N ASP A 482 -2.37 35.42 25.04
CA ASP A 482 -3.50 34.46 25.13
C ASP A 482 -3.71 33.66 23.84
N ASN A 483 -2.81 33.76 22.84
CA ASN A 483 -2.93 32.99 21.61
C ASN A 483 -2.82 31.48 21.87
N SER A 484 -3.46 30.66 21.04
CA SER A 484 -3.55 29.22 21.30
C SER A 484 -3.60 28.35 20.04
N LEU A 485 -2.90 28.75 18.97
CA LEU A 485 -2.85 27.96 17.74
C LEU A 485 -2.14 26.62 17.96
N LYS A 486 -2.70 25.55 17.38
CA LYS A 486 -2.11 24.21 17.26
C LYS A 486 -2.21 23.73 15.82
N ALA A 487 -1.18 23.05 15.32
CA ALA A 487 -1.16 22.48 13.98
C ALA A 487 -1.74 21.05 13.94
N SER A 488 -2.29 20.69 12.78
CA SER A 488 -2.93 19.40 12.48
C SER A 488 -2.91 19.16 10.97
N ILE A 489 -2.97 17.89 10.54
CA ILE A 489 -3.29 17.55 9.13
C ILE A 489 -4.81 17.64 8.95
N ASP A 490 -5.27 18.11 7.80
CA ASP A 490 -6.68 18.35 7.50
C ASP A 490 -7.11 17.72 6.17
N TYR A 491 -7.80 16.59 6.26
CA TYR A 491 -8.38 15.88 5.11
C TYR A 491 -9.71 16.45 4.61
N SER A 492 -10.33 17.38 5.37
CA SER A 492 -11.62 17.96 5.00
C SER A 492 -11.50 19.10 3.98
N LYS A 493 -10.29 19.63 3.81
CA LYS A 493 -9.99 20.78 2.96
C LYS A 493 -8.52 20.75 2.54
N ALA A 494 -8.26 20.57 1.24
CA ALA A 494 -6.93 20.71 0.64
C ALA A 494 -6.93 21.70 -0.53
N TYR A 495 -5.75 22.13 -0.99
CA TYR A 495 -5.62 22.88 -2.24
C TYR A 495 -5.30 21.95 -3.42
N TYR A 496 -4.41 20.98 -3.21
CA TYR A 496 -4.13 19.90 -4.16
C TYR A 496 -3.93 18.57 -3.41
N GLY A 497 -4.39 17.46 -3.98
CA GLY A 497 -4.31 16.15 -3.32
C GLY A 497 -5.36 15.98 -2.23
N GLY A 498 -5.05 15.22 -1.17
CA GLY A 498 -6.05 14.76 -0.19
C GLY A 498 -6.08 15.48 1.15
N ASN A 499 -5.10 16.34 1.45
CA ASN A 499 -4.91 16.93 2.78
C ASN A 499 -4.13 18.26 2.74
N SER A 500 -4.24 19.05 3.82
CA SER A 500 -3.48 20.30 4.07
C SER A 500 -3.02 20.42 5.52
N ILE A 501 -2.26 21.45 5.88
CA ILE A 501 -1.95 21.76 7.30
C ILE A 501 -2.93 22.80 7.82
N LYS A 502 -3.71 22.47 8.85
CA LYS A 502 -4.57 23.41 9.58
C LYS A 502 -3.93 23.83 10.90
N LEU A 503 -3.78 25.14 11.09
CA LEU A 503 -3.63 25.75 12.41
C LEU A 503 -5.02 26.05 12.97
N ALA A 504 -5.32 25.64 14.20
CA ALA A 504 -6.60 25.92 14.87
C ALA A 504 -6.39 26.44 16.30
N GLY A 505 -7.16 27.45 16.72
CA GLY A 505 -7.04 28.01 18.07
C GLY A 505 -7.68 29.39 18.24
N ASN A 506 -7.09 30.23 19.09
CA ASN A 506 -7.47 31.61 19.30
C ASN A 506 -6.33 32.56 18.92
N LEU A 507 -6.68 33.77 18.46
CA LEU A 507 -5.76 34.89 18.24
C LEU A 507 -6.28 36.15 18.96
N LYS A 508 -5.35 36.94 19.51
CA LYS A 508 -5.58 38.27 20.07
C LYS A 508 -5.27 39.37 19.07
N ALA A 509 -5.98 40.49 19.18
CA ALA A 509 -5.84 41.63 18.29
C ALA A 509 -4.40 42.17 18.25
N ASN A 510 -3.73 42.01 17.10
CA ASN A 510 -2.35 42.43 16.83
C ASN A 510 -1.27 41.66 17.62
N THR A 511 -1.61 40.50 18.20
CA THR A 511 -0.67 39.61 18.90
C THR A 511 -0.33 38.42 18.00
N PRO A 512 0.95 38.16 17.71
CA PRO A 512 1.35 37.12 16.76
C PRO A 512 1.27 35.70 17.33
N SER A 513 1.04 34.74 16.44
CA SER A 513 1.52 33.36 16.61
C SER A 513 2.52 33.05 15.51
N GLU A 514 3.62 32.40 15.86
CA GLU A 514 4.68 31.99 14.94
C GLU A 514 4.70 30.47 14.80
N ILE A 515 4.93 29.98 13.58
CA ILE A 515 5.17 28.56 13.30
C ILE A 515 6.41 28.39 12.43
N LYS A 516 7.33 27.53 12.87
CA LYS A 516 8.54 27.15 12.12
C LYS A 516 8.30 25.80 11.46
N LEU A 517 8.37 25.76 10.13
CA LEU A 517 7.96 24.59 9.33
C LEU A 517 9.15 23.81 8.77
N PHE A 518 10.10 24.49 8.10
CA PHE A 518 11.16 23.82 7.35
C PHE A 518 12.56 24.30 7.72
N SER A 519 13.51 23.37 7.65
CA SER A 519 14.95 23.63 7.51
C SER A 519 15.35 23.56 6.04
N SER A 520 16.39 24.29 5.65
CA SER A 520 16.86 24.35 4.26
C SER A 520 18.35 24.74 4.12
N ASP A 521 18.88 24.58 2.92
CA ASP A 521 20.15 25.15 2.42
C ASP A 521 19.87 25.86 1.08
N LEU A 522 18.75 26.60 1.03
CA LEU A 522 18.11 27.01 -0.23
C LEU A 522 18.59 28.39 -0.67
N LYS A 523 19.42 28.44 -1.71
CA LYS A 523 19.92 29.69 -2.28
C LYS A 523 18.84 30.46 -3.04
N ILE A 524 18.70 31.76 -2.76
CA ILE A 524 17.81 32.65 -3.52
C ILE A 524 18.52 33.10 -4.80
N GLU A 525 17.88 32.87 -5.95
CA GLU A 525 18.39 33.26 -7.26
C GLU A 525 17.74 34.55 -7.79
N ASN A 526 18.24 35.06 -8.92
CA ASN A 526 17.54 36.12 -9.64
C ASN A 526 16.16 35.60 -10.08
N ASP A 527 15.14 36.45 -9.97
CA ASP A 527 13.75 36.11 -10.34
C ASP A 527 13.17 34.88 -9.61
N THR A 528 13.68 34.53 -8.42
CA THR A 528 12.97 33.63 -7.48
C THR A 528 11.63 34.24 -7.06
N GLN A 529 10.56 33.46 -7.14
CA GLN A 529 9.25 33.77 -6.58
C GLN A 529 8.98 32.89 -5.36
N PHE A 530 8.72 33.50 -4.21
CA PHE A 530 8.23 32.82 -3.02
C PHE A 530 6.74 33.09 -2.86
N THR A 531 5.92 32.03 -2.90
CA THR A 531 4.46 32.14 -2.79
C THR A 531 3.87 31.03 -1.93
N THR A 532 2.77 31.33 -1.25
CA THR A 532 2.08 30.41 -0.33
C THR A 532 0.57 30.56 -0.53
N ILE A 533 -0.16 29.45 -0.64
CA ILE A 533 -1.61 29.46 -0.80
C ILE A 533 -2.24 29.07 0.54
N LEU A 534 -3.00 30.00 1.12
CA LEU A 534 -3.63 29.85 2.42
C LEU A 534 -5.14 30.10 2.34
N SER A 535 -5.88 29.68 3.37
CA SER A 535 -7.27 30.06 3.61
C SER A 535 -7.54 30.10 5.11
N ALA A 536 -8.36 31.03 5.58
CA ALA A 536 -8.62 31.27 6.99
C ALA A 536 -10.12 31.50 7.29
N SER A 537 -10.61 31.06 8.45
CA SER A 537 -12.02 31.26 8.85
C SER A 537 -12.33 32.69 9.31
N SER A 538 -11.34 33.57 9.36
CA SER A 538 -11.41 35.01 9.61
C SER A 538 -10.21 35.70 8.98
N ASP A 539 -10.32 37.00 8.71
CA ASP A 539 -9.24 37.79 8.09
C ASP A 539 -7.94 37.73 8.90
N VAL A 540 -6.83 37.32 8.27
CA VAL A 540 -5.48 37.33 8.87
C VAL A 540 -4.44 37.91 7.93
N SER A 541 -3.48 38.63 8.51
CA SER A 541 -2.22 38.96 7.83
C SER A 541 -1.19 37.85 8.09
N ILE A 542 -0.50 37.45 7.02
CA ILE A 542 0.56 36.44 7.06
C ILE A 542 1.88 37.13 6.71
N LYS A 543 2.91 36.92 7.54
CA LYS A 543 4.29 37.22 7.19
C LYS A 543 5.08 35.94 7.01
N LEU A 544 6.04 35.97 6.10
CA LEU A 544 7.11 35.01 5.99
C LEU A 544 8.29 35.47 6.87
N ILE A 545 8.94 34.54 7.57
CA ILE A 545 10.19 34.78 8.30
C ILE A 545 11.24 33.85 7.70
N LEU A 546 12.37 34.41 7.28
CA LEU A 546 13.50 33.67 6.73
C LEU A 546 14.74 33.86 7.60
N ASP A 547 15.28 32.75 8.12
CA ASP A 547 16.63 32.71 8.71
C ASP A 547 17.65 32.46 7.60
N PHE A 548 18.83 33.10 7.66
CA PHE A 548 19.86 33.02 6.63
C PHE A 548 21.19 32.43 7.12
N ASP A 549 22.03 32.00 6.17
CA ASP A 549 23.38 31.45 6.40
C ASP A 549 24.38 32.44 7.03
N ASP A 550 24.16 33.74 6.88
CA ASP A 550 24.92 34.79 7.57
C ASP A 550 24.46 35.05 9.02
N GLY A 551 23.47 34.29 9.52
CA GLY A 551 22.90 34.43 10.86
C GLY A 551 21.91 35.59 11.03
N SER A 552 21.52 36.26 9.94
CA SER A 552 20.40 37.22 9.96
C SER A 552 19.04 36.50 9.87
N SER A 553 17.99 37.18 10.33
CA SER A 553 16.60 36.75 10.20
C SER A 553 15.73 37.96 9.82
N GLU A 554 14.83 37.79 8.86
CA GLU A 554 14.08 38.89 8.22
C GLU A 554 12.58 38.58 8.13
N GLU A 555 11.73 39.55 8.52
CA GLU A 555 10.27 39.48 8.32
C GLU A 555 9.88 40.07 6.95
N ILE A 556 9.08 39.33 6.18
CA ILE A 556 8.58 39.74 4.87
C ILE A 556 7.04 39.73 4.92
N GLU A 557 6.43 40.92 4.81
CA GLU A 557 4.98 41.09 4.75
C GLU A 557 4.38 40.38 3.52
N GLY A 558 3.31 39.63 3.70
CA GLY A 558 2.54 39.06 2.60
C GLY A 558 1.76 40.14 1.83
N ASN A 559 1.69 40.02 0.50
CA ASN A 559 1.07 41.03 -0.35
C ASN A 559 -0.47 41.16 -0.25
N THR A 560 -1.14 40.31 0.54
CA THR A 560 -2.59 40.32 0.73
C THR A 560 -2.98 39.74 2.09
N ILE A 561 -4.16 40.14 2.58
CA ILE A 561 -4.88 39.46 3.67
C ILE A 561 -5.43 38.12 3.15
N VAL A 562 -5.51 37.13 4.03
CA VAL A 562 -6.11 35.80 3.79
C VAL A 562 -7.45 35.71 4.49
N SER A 563 -8.46 35.14 3.82
CA SER A 563 -9.82 34.94 4.36
C SER A 563 -10.39 33.57 3.91
N SER A 564 -11.72 33.41 3.82
CA SER A 564 -12.41 32.11 3.61
C SER A 564 -11.98 31.33 2.36
N ASP A 565 -11.48 32.06 1.37
CA ASP A 565 -11.21 31.55 0.03
C ASP A 565 -9.70 31.27 -0.12
N TRP A 566 -9.33 30.31 -0.98
CA TRP A 566 -7.92 29.97 -1.22
C TRP A 566 -7.19 31.15 -1.88
N THR A 567 -6.26 31.73 -1.12
CA THR A 567 -5.62 33.01 -1.42
C THR A 567 -4.11 32.81 -1.61
N LYS A 568 -3.60 33.13 -2.81
CA LYS A 568 -2.16 33.07 -3.10
C LYS A 568 -1.45 34.34 -2.59
N VAL A 569 -0.78 34.21 -1.45
CA VAL A 569 0.12 35.22 -0.88
C VAL A 569 1.48 35.15 -1.57
N ASN A 570 2.09 36.30 -1.82
CA ASN A 570 3.38 36.45 -2.49
C ASN A 570 4.30 37.28 -1.60
N PHE A 571 5.57 36.90 -1.50
CA PHE A 571 6.56 37.55 -0.65
C PHE A 571 7.72 38.09 -1.49
N ASP A 572 8.09 39.36 -1.28
CA ASP A 572 9.19 40.02 -2.01
C ASP A 572 10.57 39.61 -1.46
N VAL A 573 11.08 38.49 -1.96
CA VAL A 573 12.42 37.97 -1.62
C VAL A 573 13.56 38.60 -2.42
N SER A 574 13.30 39.54 -3.35
CA SER A 574 14.30 39.98 -4.33
C SER A 574 15.53 40.65 -3.70
N LYS A 575 15.35 41.26 -2.53
CA LYS A 575 16.41 41.92 -1.74
C LYS A 575 17.44 40.95 -1.18
N PHE A 576 17.09 39.67 -1.08
CA PHE A 576 17.91 38.61 -0.49
C PHE A 576 18.57 37.71 -1.55
N THR A 577 18.56 38.13 -2.81
CA THR A 577 19.26 37.47 -3.92
C THR A 577 20.70 37.10 -3.53
N SER A 578 21.08 35.85 -3.78
CA SER A 578 22.35 35.20 -3.39
C SER A 578 22.57 34.89 -1.91
N LYS A 579 21.66 35.24 -0.98
CA LYS A 579 21.64 34.63 0.37
C LYS A 579 21.14 33.19 0.30
N VAL A 580 21.42 32.40 1.34
CA VAL A 580 20.94 31.03 1.49
C VAL A 580 19.99 30.91 2.69
N ILE A 581 18.76 30.49 2.43
CA ILE A 581 17.72 30.31 3.45
C ILE A 581 18.05 29.06 4.28
N ARG A 582 18.17 29.24 5.59
CA ARG A 582 18.38 28.19 6.61
C ARG A 582 17.07 27.70 7.23
N SER A 583 16.06 28.56 7.33
CA SER A 583 14.74 28.15 7.82
C SER A 583 13.59 28.97 7.24
N ILE A 584 12.42 28.34 7.16
CA ILE A 584 11.17 28.93 6.69
C ILE A 584 10.13 28.83 7.81
N SER A 585 9.71 30.01 8.31
CA SER A 585 8.71 30.17 9.36
C SER A 585 7.66 31.21 8.95
N TYR A 586 6.51 31.23 9.63
CA TYR A 586 5.41 32.15 9.35
C TYR A 586 4.89 32.83 10.61
N LYS A 587 4.51 34.10 10.48
CA LYS A 587 3.82 34.89 11.51
C LYS A 587 2.37 35.11 11.10
N ILE A 588 1.44 34.73 11.96
CA ILE A 588 -0.01 34.91 11.76
C ILE A 588 -0.49 35.99 12.74
N LEU A 589 -1.16 37.03 12.22
CA LEU A 589 -1.81 38.05 13.04
C LEU A 589 -3.24 38.31 12.56
N SER A 590 -4.08 38.79 13.48
CA SER A 590 -5.44 39.30 13.22
C SER A 590 -5.52 40.73 13.76
N ASP A 591 -6.29 41.62 13.12
CA ASP A 591 -6.54 42.98 13.63
C ASP A 591 -7.53 43.01 14.83
N LYS A 592 -8.18 41.88 15.11
CA LYS A 592 -9.22 41.67 16.13
C LYS A 592 -8.95 40.42 16.97
N ASP A 593 -9.58 40.32 18.14
CA ASP A 593 -9.69 39.05 18.87
C ASP A 593 -10.56 38.08 18.05
N VAL A 594 -10.04 36.89 17.76
CA VAL A 594 -10.74 35.82 17.03
C VAL A 594 -10.65 34.52 17.82
N SER A 595 -11.80 33.93 18.13
CA SER A 595 -11.87 32.62 18.80
C SER A 595 -12.23 31.51 17.82
N ASN A 596 -11.62 30.34 17.99
CA ASN A 596 -11.78 29.17 17.11
C ASN A 596 -11.46 29.50 15.63
N ILE A 597 -10.39 30.25 15.37
CA ILE A 597 -9.89 30.43 14.01
C ILE A 597 -9.35 29.10 13.47
N SER A 598 -9.53 28.86 12.17
CA SER A 598 -8.74 27.90 11.40
C SER A 598 -7.95 28.68 10.34
N VAL A 599 -6.70 28.31 10.12
CA VAL A 599 -5.84 28.80 9.03
C VAL A 599 -5.20 27.58 8.37
N ASN A 600 -5.62 27.26 7.15
CA ASN A 600 -5.11 26.13 6.39
C ASN A 600 -4.05 26.59 5.39
N PHE A 601 -2.85 25.99 5.44
CA PHE A 601 -1.79 26.12 4.45
C PHE A 601 -1.99 25.00 3.41
N GLY A 602 -2.30 25.36 2.17
CA GLY A 602 -2.59 24.41 1.08
C GLY A 602 -1.45 24.23 0.08
N ASN A 603 -0.53 25.18 -0.02
CA ASN A 603 0.67 25.09 -0.86
C ASN A 603 1.77 26.05 -0.37
N ILE A 604 3.04 25.64 -0.46
CA ILE A 604 4.22 26.53 -0.50
C ILE A 604 4.96 26.23 -1.80
N SER A 605 5.36 27.28 -2.53
CA SER A 605 6.09 27.17 -3.79
C SER A 605 7.18 28.25 -3.89
N ILE A 606 8.41 27.80 -4.14
CA ILE A 606 9.62 28.61 -4.31
C ILE A 606 10.24 28.21 -5.65
N ASN A 607 9.89 28.96 -6.70
CA ASN A 607 10.15 28.63 -8.10
C ASN A 607 10.78 29.79 -8.86
N SER A 608 11.40 29.51 -10.00
CA SER A 608 11.84 30.54 -10.97
C SER A 608 10.63 31.08 -11.76
N LYS A 609 10.58 32.40 -11.98
CA LYS A 609 9.47 33.18 -12.55
C LYS A 609 8.90 32.77 -13.92
N ASN A 610 9.58 31.90 -14.66
CA ASN A 610 9.20 31.48 -16.02
C ASN A 610 9.29 29.95 -16.16
N ALA A 611 8.26 29.22 -15.71
CA ALA A 611 8.08 27.82 -16.08
C ALA A 611 7.37 27.72 -17.45
N ASN A 612 7.73 26.73 -18.27
CA ASN A 612 6.98 26.39 -19.49
C ASN A 612 6.01 25.25 -19.15
N VAL A 613 4.73 25.37 -19.52
CA VAL A 613 3.79 24.24 -19.40
C VAL A 613 4.19 23.08 -20.30
N SER A 614 4.03 21.84 -19.82
CA SER A 614 4.26 20.63 -20.60
C SER A 614 2.96 20.05 -21.13
N ASP A 615 2.81 19.99 -22.44
CA ASP A 615 1.67 19.37 -23.12
C ASP A 615 1.84 17.85 -23.20
N ILE A 616 0.73 17.11 -23.21
CA ILE A 616 0.74 15.67 -23.52
C ILE A 616 0.89 15.47 -25.03
N ILE A 617 1.75 14.53 -25.45
CA ILE A 617 2.05 14.23 -26.86
C ILE A 617 1.65 12.81 -27.29
N SER A 618 1.33 11.90 -26.37
CA SER A 618 0.63 10.64 -26.66
C SER A 618 -0.13 10.10 -25.44
N VAL A 619 -1.20 9.33 -25.68
CA VAL A 619 -1.91 8.53 -24.66
C VAL A 619 -2.41 7.23 -25.30
N ASN A 620 -2.01 6.09 -24.74
CA ASN A 620 -2.34 4.76 -25.25
C ASN A 620 -3.12 3.95 -24.20
N VAL A 621 -3.95 3.02 -24.68
CA VAL A 621 -4.47 1.91 -23.87
C VAL A 621 -3.59 0.70 -24.18
N ASP A 622 -2.79 0.28 -23.21
CA ASP A 622 -1.81 -0.80 -23.38
C ASP A 622 -2.48 -2.18 -23.22
N ASN A 623 -3.43 -2.28 -22.29
CA ASN A 623 -4.20 -3.48 -22.00
C ASN A 623 -5.53 -3.10 -21.33
N VAL A 624 -6.59 -3.86 -21.60
CA VAL A 624 -7.87 -3.77 -20.89
C VAL A 624 -8.43 -5.16 -20.62
N VAL A 625 -8.90 -5.38 -19.39
CA VAL A 625 -9.69 -6.57 -19.00
C VAL A 625 -11.05 -6.09 -18.54
N PHE A 626 -12.10 -6.76 -19.00
CA PHE A 626 -13.49 -6.50 -18.63
C PHE A 626 -14.01 -7.59 -17.70
N GLU A 627 -14.71 -7.21 -16.64
CA GLU A 627 -15.37 -8.13 -15.73
C GLU A 627 -16.88 -7.84 -15.67
N GLU A 628 -17.68 -8.90 -15.80
CA GLU A 628 -19.16 -8.89 -15.76
C GLU A 628 -19.83 -7.91 -16.74
N ASP A 629 -19.10 -7.50 -17.80
CA ASP A 629 -19.42 -6.44 -18.76
C ASP A 629 -19.76 -5.08 -18.11
N MET A 630 -19.37 -4.90 -16.84
CA MET A 630 -19.74 -3.81 -15.93
C MET A 630 -18.51 -3.02 -15.44
N TYR A 631 -17.39 -3.71 -15.22
CA TYR A 631 -16.15 -3.14 -14.70
C TYR A 631 -14.99 -3.38 -15.67
N ALA A 632 -13.99 -2.50 -15.64
CA ALA A 632 -12.77 -2.66 -16.42
C ALA A 632 -11.51 -2.31 -15.62
N GLY A 633 -10.46 -3.10 -15.79
CA GLY A 633 -9.10 -2.74 -15.39
C GLY A 633 -8.35 -2.24 -16.62
N VAL A 634 -7.86 -1.00 -16.59
CA VAL A 634 -7.30 -0.33 -17.77
C VAL A 634 -5.87 0.10 -17.52
N ARG A 635 -4.92 -0.48 -18.26
CA ARG A 635 -3.51 -0.09 -18.28
C ARG A 635 -3.31 1.01 -19.32
N LEU A 636 -2.94 2.21 -18.85
CA LEU A 636 -2.64 3.37 -19.69
C LEU A 636 -1.13 3.66 -19.70
N SER A 637 -0.65 4.18 -20.83
CA SER A 637 0.66 4.85 -20.97
C SER A 637 0.49 6.21 -21.66
N PHE A 638 1.39 7.15 -21.40
CA PHE A 638 1.34 8.50 -21.97
C PHE A 638 2.72 9.15 -22.00
N ASP A 639 2.87 10.21 -22.80
CA ASP A 639 4.15 10.90 -23.01
C ASP A 639 3.95 12.43 -23.03
N ALA A 640 4.96 13.19 -22.59
CA ALA A 640 4.91 14.64 -22.40
C ALA A 640 5.99 15.38 -23.20
N SER A 641 5.68 16.59 -23.66
CA SER A 641 6.56 17.42 -24.48
C SER A 641 7.86 17.84 -23.79
N ASN A 642 7.84 17.99 -22.45
CA ASN A 642 9.03 18.07 -21.62
C ASN A 642 8.78 17.40 -20.26
N LYS A 643 9.27 16.17 -20.10
CA LYS A 643 9.14 15.35 -18.88
C LYS A 643 9.70 16.06 -17.63
N ASN A 644 10.79 16.81 -17.78
CA ASN A 644 11.54 17.39 -16.65
C ASN A 644 10.79 18.52 -15.93
N ASP A 645 9.84 19.18 -16.58
CA ASP A 645 9.06 20.28 -15.96
C ASP A 645 7.77 19.76 -15.29
N VAL A 646 7.39 18.49 -15.54
CA VAL A 646 6.18 17.83 -15.02
C VAL A 646 6.42 17.38 -13.58
N LYS A 647 5.52 17.77 -12.66
CA LYS A 647 5.46 17.24 -11.29
C LYS A 647 4.64 15.95 -11.22
N HIS A 648 3.55 15.88 -11.98
CA HIS A 648 2.65 14.72 -12.05
C HIS A 648 1.67 14.84 -13.24
N TYR A 649 0.93 13.76 -13.45
CA TYR A 649 -0.12 13.60 -14.44
C TYR A 649 -1.47 13.40 -13.75
N GLU A 650 -2.53 14.01 -14.28
CA GLU A 650 -3.92 13.79 -13.87
C GLU A 650 -4.65 12.98 -14.95
N ILE A 651 -5.45 12.00 -14.52
CA ILE A 651 -6.20 11.09 -15.40
C ILE A 651 -7.70 11.28 -15.14
N TYR A 652 -8.48 11.49 -16.20
CA TYR A 652 -9.92 11.74 -16.15
C TYR A 652 -10.72 10.82 -17.07
N LYS A 653 -11.97 10.52 -16.69
CA LYS A 653 -13.06 10.14 -17.62
C LYS A 653 -13.65 11.43 -18.19
N VAL A 654 -13.92 11.45 -19.50
CA VAL A 654 -14.74 12.47 -20.16
C VAL A 654 -16.20 11.98 -20.19
N ASN A 655 -17.13 12.83 -19.75
CA ASN A 655 -18.57 12.53 -19.72
C ASN A 655 -19.32 13.07 -20.96
N GLU A 656 -20.59 12.67 -21.13
CA GLU A 656 -21.46 13.07 -22.26
C GLU A 656 -21.63 14.59 -22.42
N ASP A 657 -21.43 15.36 -21.34
CA ASP A 657 -21.57 16.82 -21.30
C ASP A 657 -20.22 17.57 -21.36
N GLU A 658 -19.14 16.87 -21.72
CA GLU A 658 -17.75 17.36 -21.69
C GLU A 658 -17.24 17.76 -20.29
N SER A 659 -17.92 17.36 -19.21
CA SER A 659 -17.35 17.42 -17.86
C SER A 659 -16.29 16.33 -17.66
N LEU A 660 -15.32 16.61 -16.77
CA LEU A 660 -14.27 15.68 -16.38
C LEU A 660 -14.56 15.05 -15.02
N THR A 661 -14.47 13.72 -14.93
CA THR A 661 -14.52 12.96 -13.68
C THR A 661 -13.13 12.42 -13.38
N PHE A 662 -12.59 12.72 -12.20
CA PHE A 662 -11.21 12.39 -11.82
C PHE A 662 -11.07 10.90 -11.51
N LEU A 663 -10.16 10.22 -12.22
CA LEU A 663 -9.86 8.79 -12.01
C LEU A 663 -8.61 8.55 -11.17
N GLY A 664 -7.70 9.54 -11.11
CA GLY A 664 -6.48 9.44 -10.32
C GLY A 664 -5.38 10.37 -10.81
N ALA A 665 -4.25 10.32 -10.12
CA ALA A 665 -3.02 11.00 -10.52
C ALA A 665 -1.81 10.06 -10.35
N SER A 666 -0.80 10.27 -11.18
CA SER A 666 0.45 9.50 -11.19
C SER A 666 1.63 10.42 -11.42
N ILE A 667 2.81 10.11 -10.86
CA ILE A 667 4.07 10.74 -11.31
C ILE A 667 4.72 9.95 -12.45
N ASN A 668 4.30 8.69 -12.64
CA ASN A 668 4.81 7.80 -13.67
C ASN A 668 4.11 8.07 -15.01
N GLU A 669 4.78 7.75 -16.11
CA GLU A 669 4.29 7.89 -17.50
C GLU A 669 3.30 6.77 -17.90
N ASN A 670 2.66 6.21 -16.88
CA ASN A 670 1.70 5.13 -16.93
C ASN A 670 0.79 5.21 -15.70
N TYR A 671 -0.41 4.64 -15.84
CA TYR A 671 -1.37 4.52 -14.76
C TYR A 671 -2.25 3.29 -14.95
N PHE A 672 -2.74 2.71 -13.85
CA PHE A 672 -3.74 1.65 -13.87
C PHE A 672 -5.05 2.17 -13.29
N VAL A 673 -6.09 2.22 -14.11
CA VAL A 673 -7.45 2.51 -13.64
C VAL A 673 -8.07 1.20 -13.18
N ASN A 674 -8.14 1.00 -11.85
CA ASN A 674 -8.80 -0.16 -11.26
C ASN A 674 -10.33 -0.02 -11.31
N ALA A 675 -11.03 -1.14 -11.54
CA ALA A 675 -12.48 -1.29 -11.40
C ALA A 675 -13.33 -0.14 -12.00
N LEU A 676 -12.91 0.42 -13.14
CA LEU A 676 -13.62 1.47 -13.86
C LEU A 676 -15.06 1.02 -14.15
N THR A 677 -16.07 1.69 -13.58
CA THR A 677 -17.47 1.36 -13.82
C THR A 677 -17.92 1.83 -15.21
N ARG A 678 -18.67 0.98 -15.91
CA ARG A 678 -19.33 1.29 -17.19
C ARG A 678 -20.40 2.37 -17.02
N ASP A 679 -20.54 3.21 -18.04
CA ASP A 679 -21.67 4.12 -18.14
C ASP A 679 -22.86 3.43 -18.81
N ASN A 680 -24.00 3.32 -18.13
CA ASN A 680 -25.19 2.58 -18.60
C ASN A 680 -25.81 3.11 -19.91
N LYS A 681 -25.32 4.25 -20.44
CA LYS A 681 -25.75 4.80 -21.74
C LYS A 681 -24.73 4.58 -22.88
N SER A 682 -23.49 4.23 -22.57
CA SER A 682 -22.38 4.28 -23.51
C SER A 682 -21.63 2.95 -23.59
N ASN A 683 -21.42 2.48 -24.82
CA ASN A 683 -20.48 1.39 -25.10
C ASN A 683 -19.03 1.88 -25.23
N THR A 684 -18.73 3.13 -24.84
CA THR A 684 -17.37 3.71 -24.88
C THR A 684 -17.04 4.49 -23.61
N THR A 685 -15.81 4.39 -23.14
CA THR A 685 -15.26 5.34 -22.16
C THR A 685 -14.10 6.09 -22.81
N THR A 686 -14.19 7.42 -22.84
CA THR A 686 -13.09 8.30 -23.26
C THR A 686 -12.33 8.78 -22.03
N PHE A 687 -11.01 8.70 -22.08
CA PHE A 687 -10.10 9.22 -21.07
C PHE A 687 -9.47 10.52 -21.55
N GLU A 688 -9.10 11.41 -20.63
CA GLU A 688 -8.22 12.54 -20.88
C GLU A 688 -7.08 12.51 -19.86
N VAL A 689 -5.84 12.67 -20.34
CA VAL A 689 -4.64 12.81 -19.49
C VAL A 689 -4.10 14.23 -19.63
N VAL A 690 -3.71 14.84 -18.52
CA VAL A 690 -3.14 16.19 -18.44
C VAL A 690 -1.83 16.13 -17.66
N ALA A 691 -0.79 16.83 -18.13
CA ALA A 691 0.44 17.03 -17.39
C ALA A 691 0.38 18.32 -16.56
N VAL A 692 0.90 18.25 -15.33
CA VAL A 692 0.87 19.33 -14.33
C VAL A 692 2.28 19.62 -13.84
N ASN A 693 2.69 20.88 -13.91
CA ASN A 693 4.03 21.35 -13.60
C ASN A 693 4.22 21.63 -12.09
N ASN A 694 5.46 21.90 -11.69
CA ASN A 694 5.82 22.20 -10.29
C ASN A 694 5.13 23.44 -9.69
N ASP A 695 4.68 24.41 -10.50
CA ASP A 695 3.90 25.58 -10.05
C ASP A 695 2.38 25.36 -10.10
N LEU A 696 1.93 24.12 -10.37
CA LEU A 696 0.55 23.70 -10.63
C LEU A 696 -0.08 24.31 -11.90
N SER A 697 0.73 24.86 -12.81
CA SER A 697 0.27 25.12 -14.18
C SER A 697 0.03 23.80 -14.94
N ARG A 698 -0.91 23.81 -15.88
CA ARG A 698 -1.37 22.64 -16.64
C ARG A 698 -1.09 22.85 -18.13
N GLY A 699 -0.56 21.84 -18.81
CA GLY A 699 -0.49 21.82 -20.27
C GLY A 699 -1.80 21.42 -20.94
N ASN A 700 -1.77 21.34 -22.27
CA ASN A 700 -2.85 20.76 -23.05
C ASN A 700 -2.92 19.25 -22.82
N GLY A 701 -4.12 18.75 -22.50
CA GLY A 701 -4.40 17.34 -22.36
C GLY A 701 -4.60 16.62 -23.70
N MET A 702 -4.56 15.29 -23.67
CA MET A 702 -4.86 14.44 -24.82
C MET A 702 -5.81 13.30 -24.43
N ARG A 703 -6.65 12.87 -25.38
CA ARG A 703 -7.69 11.87 -25.18
C ARG A 703 -7.40 10.53 -25.87
N THR A 704 -7.80 9.45 -25.22
CA THR A 704 -7.88 8.09 -25.78
C THR A 704 -9.19 7.42 -25.34
N LYS A 705 -9.51 6.21 -25.81
CA LYS A 705 -10.76 5.53 -25.42
C LYS A 705 -10.69 4.00 -25.43
N ILE A 706 -11.61 3.38 -24.69
CA ILE A 706 -11.97 1.95 -24.81
C ILE A 706 -13.39 1.79 -25.36
N GLU A 707 -13.61 0.68 -26.07
CA GLU A 707 -14.94 0.16 -26.43
C GLU A 707 -15.29 -0.98 -25.47
N TRP A 708 -16.48 -0.95 -24.89
CA TRP A 708 -16.99 -1.99 -23.99
C TRP A 708 -17.59 -3.19 -24.74
N PRO A 709 -17.56 -4.41 -24.18
CA PRO A 709 -18.35 -5.53 -24.68
C PRO A 709 -19.85 -5.18 -24.77
N ASP A 710 -20.59 -5.73 -25.74
CA ASP A 710 -22.04 -5.51 -25.80
C ASP A 710 -22.73 -6.26 -24.64
N ASN A 711 -23.38 -5.51 -23.74
CA ASN A 711 -24.18 -6.02 -22.63
C ASN A 711 -25.68 -5.74 -22.82
N SER A 712 -26.12 -5.31 -24.01
CA SER A 712 -27.52 -4.91 -24.22
C SER A 712 -28.50 -6.08 -24.17
N ILE A 713 -28.06 -7.28 -24.55
CA ILE A 713 -28.85 -8.52 -24.49
C ILE A 713 -28.59 -9.22 -23.14
N PRO A 714 -29.63 -9.67 -22.39
CA PRO A 714 -29.45 -10.41 -21.16
C PRO A 714 -28.71 -11.74 -21.38
N LYS A 715 -27.97 -12.17 -20.36
CA LYS A 715 -27.40 -13.52 -20.23
C LYS A 715 -28.15 -14.25 -19.12
N SER A 716 -28.72 -15.42 -19.42
CA SER A 716 -29.54 -16.17 -18.48
C SER A 716 -28.70 -17.13 -17.64
N ASP A 717 -28.85 -17.09 -16.31
CA ASP A 717 -28.22 -18.08 -15.43
C ASP A 717 -29.05 -18.35 -14.16
N PHE A 718 -28.88 -19.54 -13.56
CA PHE A 718 -29.55 -19.98 -12.35
C PHE A 718 -28.86 -21.16 -11.64
N THR A 719 -29.13 -21.30 -10.35
CA THR A 719 -28.83 -22.49 -9.52
C THR A 719 -30.07 -22.97 -8.76
N ALA A 720 -29.97 -24.13 -8.09
CA ALA A 720 -31.01 -24.72 -7.26
C ALA A 720 -30.49 -25.10 -5.87
N SER A 721 -31.32 -24.97 -4.83
CA SER A 721 -30.95 -25.32 -3.45
C SER A 721 -30.65 -26.81 -3.24
N LYS A 722 -31.23 -27.67 -4.10
CA LYS A 722 -30.93 -29.10 -4.22
C LYS A 722 -31.22 -29.59 -5.64
N THR A 723 -30.53 -30.65 -6.04
CA THR A 723 -30.61 -31.28 -7.37
C THR A 723 -30.86 -32.79 -7.31
N LEU A 724 -30.65 -33.42 -6.16
CA LEU A 724 -31.09 -34.78 -5.82
C LEU A 724 -32.02 -34.69 -4.61
N ILE A 725 -33.28 -35.11 -4.75
CA ILE A 725 -34.33 -34.91 -3.73
C ILE A 725 -35.26 -36.12 -3.57
N SER A 726 -35.95 -36.15 -2.44
CA SER A 726 -37.07 -37.07 -2.19
C SER A 726 -38.36 -36.54 -2.84
N PRO A 727 -39.32 -37.41 -3.23
CA PRO A 727 -40.62 -36.97 -3.75
C PRO A 727 -41.36 -36.03 -2.77
N GLY A 728 -41.81 -34.88 -3.26
CA GLY A 728 -42.52 -33.85 -2.49
C GLY A 728 -41.65 -32.87 -1.70
N GLU A 729 -40.32 -32.99 -1.78
CA GLU A 729 -39.35 -32.07 -1.17
C GLU A 729 -39.32 -30.70 -1.88
N GLU A 730 -39.00 -29.64 -1.14
CA GLU A 730 -38.97 -28.25 -1.64
C GLU A 730 -37.59 -27.88 -2.19
N ILE A 731 -37.55 -27.41 -3.43
CA ILE A 731 -36.36 -26.82 -4.07
C ILE A 731 -36.64 -25.34 -4.34
N THR A 732 -35.76 -24.47 -3.87
CA THR A 732 -35.73 -23.06 -4.26
C THR A 732 -34.68 -22.85 -5.34
N PHE A 733 -35.07 -22.19 -6.43
CA PHE A 733 -34.15 -21.78 -7.48
C PHE A 733 -33.71 -20.33 -7.25
N THR A 734 -32.51 -19.99 -7.71
CA THR A 734 -31.94 -18.63 -7.60
C THR A 734 -31.60 -18.13 -8.99
N ASN A 735 -32.16 -16.98 -9.39
CA ASN A 735 -31.73 -16.28 -10.60
C ASN A 735 -30.30 -15.72 -10.43
N LEU A 736 -29.44 -16.01 -11.41
CA LEU A 736 -28.10 -15.45 -11.56
C LEU A 736 -27.92 -14.71 -12.91
N SER A 737 -29.02 -14.44 -13.62
CA SER A 737 -29.00 -13.74 -14.91
C SER A 737 -28.49 -12.30 -14.78
N SER A 738 -27.81 -11.82 -15.83
CA SER A 738 -27.15 -10.49 -15.88
C SER A 738 -28.05 -9.32 -15.47
N GLN A 739 -27.47 -8.27 -14.86
CA GLN A 739 -28.20 -7.13 -14.30
C GLN A 739 -29.13 -6.39 -15.29
N VAL A 740 -28.88 -6.47 -16.61
CA VAL A 740 -29.73 -5.89 -17.67
C VAL A 740 -31.06 -6.62 -17.90
N THR A 741 -31.39 -7.62 -17.09
CA THR A 741 -32.62 -8.43 -17.20
C THR A 741 -33.83 -7.70 -16.62
N GLU A 742 -34.83 -7.39 -17.46
CA GLU A 742 -36.08 -6.74 -17.03
C GLU A 742 -37.16 -7.76 -16.64
N ASN A 743 -37.15 -8.95 -17.24
CA ASN A 743 -38.19 -9.99 -17.10
C ASN A 743 -37.57 -11.39 -17.04
N LEU A 744 -38.18 -12.28 -16.26
CA LEU A 744 -37.79 -13.69 -16.10
C LEU A 744 -38.96 -14.61 -16.46
N GLU A 745 -38.72 -15.65 -17.26
CA GLU A 745 -39.68 -16.74 -17.51
C GLU A 745 -39.03 -18.09 -17.14
N TRP A 746 -39.46 -18.70 -16.04
CA TRP A 746 -39.01 -20.05 -15.64
C TRP A 746 -39.94 -21.13 -16.19
N THR A 747 -39.37 -22.31 -16.51
CA THR A 747 -40.12 -23.54 -16.78
C THR A 747 -39.49 -24.72 -16.03
N PHE A 748 -40.32 -25.43 -15.25
CA PHE A 748 -39.97 -26.56 -14.40
C PHE A 748 -40.74 -27.81 -14.85
N GLU A 749 -40.16 -28.62 -15.73
CA GLU A 749 -40.88 -29.75 -16.33
C GLU A 749 -41.25 -30.79 -15.25
N GLY A 750 -42.53 -31.11 -15.10
CA GLY A 750 -42.99 -32.13 -14.14
C GLY A 750 -43.11 -31.65 -12.67
N ALA A 751 -42.78 -30.39 -12.37
CA ALA A 751 -42.97 -29.81 -11.04
C ALA A 751 -44.45 -29.51 -10.73
N THR A 752 -44.78 -29.28 -9.45
CA THR A 752 -46.10 -28.79 -9.01
C THR A 752 -46.43 -27.40 -9.56
N VAL A 753 -45.41 -26.56 -9.74
CA VAL A 753 -45.50 -25.24 -10.39
C VAL A 753 -44.67 -25.31 -11.67
N GLN A 754 -45.34 -25.50 -12.82
CA GLN A 754 -44.66 -25.74 -14.10
C GLN A 754 -43.95 -24.49 -14.67
N ASN A 755 -44.35 -23.28 -14.28
CA ASN A 755 -43.73 -22.02 -14.72
C ASN A 755 -43.83 -20.96 -13.62
N SER A 756 -42.86 -20.03 -13.54
CA SER A 756 -42.89 -18.86 -12.66
C SER A 756 -42.25 -17.64 -13.33
N THR A 757 -42.45 -16.45 -12.74
CA THR A 757 -41.79 -15.18 -13.10
C THR A 757 -41.12 -14.51 -11.88
N GLU A 758 -41.02 -15.24 -10.77
CA GLU A 758 -40.37 -14.78 -9.54
C GLU A 758 -38.83 -14.78 -9.70
N ILE A 759 -38.12 -13.97 -8.91
CA ILE A 759 -36.65 -13.92 -8.94
C ILE A 759 -36.05 -15.22 -8.40
N SER A 760 -36.65 -15.80 -7.36
CA SER A 760 -36.21 -17.05 -6.73
C SER A 760 -37.41 -17.93 -6.35
N PRO A 761 -38.00 -18.69 -7.30
CA PRO A 761 -39.18 -19.51 -7.06
C PRO A 761 -38.88 -20.79 -6.28
N THR A 762 -39.84 -21.25 -5.47
CA THR A 762 -39.80 -22.55 -4.77
C THR A 762 -40.83 -23.52 -5.35
N VAL A 763 -40.42 -24.75 -5.67
CA VAL A 763 -41.26 -25.77 -6.31
C VAL A 763 -41.07 -27.16 -5.69
N LYS A 764 -41.97 -28.10 -6.02
CA LYS A 764 -41.90 -29.53 -5.63
C LYS A 764 -41.97 -30.44 -6.85
N TYR A 765 -41.46 -31.66 -6.71
CA TYR A 765 -41.64 -32.75 -7.68
C TYR A 765 -42.21 -33.98 -6.95
N GLU A 766 -43.45 -34.35 -7.27
CA GLU A 766 -44.20 -35.40 -6.54
C GLU A 766 -43.92 -36.84 -7.02
N ASN A 767 -43.18 -37.00 -8.13
CA ASN A 767 -42.95 -38.28 -8.77
C ASN A 767 -41.45 -38.52 -8.97
N GLU A 768 -41.03 -39.78 -8.91
CA GLU A 768 -39.65 -40.16 -9.17
C GLU A 768 -39.33 -40.06 -10.67
N GLY A 769 -38.14 -39.57 -10.99
CA GLY A 769 -37.75 -39.25 -12.36
C GLY A 769 -36.58 -38.28 -12.45
N THR A 770 -36.31 -37.82 -13.66
CA THR A 770 -35.30 -36.80 -13.96
C THR A 770 -35.95 -35.70 -14.80
N TYR A 771 -35.72 -34.45 -14.40
CA TYR A 771 -36.48 -33.30 -14.89
C TYR A 771 -35.56 -32.19 -15.37
N LYS A 772 -35.92 -31.54 -16.49
CA LYS A 772 -35.20 -30.35 -16.96
C LYS A 772 -35.77 -29.08 -16.35
N VAL A 773 -34.90 -28.09 -16.22
CA VAL A 773 -35.26 -26.73 -15.81
C VAL A 773 -34.76 -25.77 -16.87
N SER A 774 -35.57 -24.75 -17.16
CA SER A 774 -35.17 -23.64 -18.02
C SER A 774 -35.49 -22.30 -17.36
N LEU A 775 -34.63 -21.33 -17.58
CA LEU A 775 -34.89 -19.92 -17.34
C LEU A 775 -34.66 -19.16 -18.64
N LYS A 776 -35.52 -18.18 -18.90
CA LYS A 776 -35.28 -17.12 -19.87
C LYS A 776 -35.08 -15.79 -19.15
N ALA A 777 -34.03 -15.07 -19.52
CA ALA A 777 -33.80 -13.68 -19.17
C ALA A 777 -34.15 -12.78 -20.37
N LYS A 778 -34.91 -11.70 -20.15
CA LYS A 778 -35.40 -10.84 -21.23
C LYS A 778 -35.41 -9.35 -20.88
N ASN A 779 -35.12 -8.51 -21.87
CA ASN A 779 -35.36 -7.07 -21.84
C ASN A 779 -35.88 -6.57 -23.22
N SER A 780 -35.93 -5.25 -23.40
CA SER A 780 -36.33 -4.61 -24.66
C SER A 780 -35.37 -4.82 -25.86
N SER A 781 -34.11 -5.18 -25.62
CA SER A 781 -33.09 -5.44 -26.65
C SER A 781 -33.06 -6.90 -27.12
N GLY A 782 -33.35 -7.87 -26.24
CA GLY A 782 -33.30 -9.29 -26.57
C GLY A 782 -33.72 -10.24 -25.44
N GLU A 783 -33.59 -11.54 -25.69
CA GLU A 783 -33.78 -12.61 -24.71
C GLU A 783 -32.74 -13.71 -24.88
N ASP A 784 -32.36 -14.35 -23.77
CA ASP A 784 -31.49 -15.52 -23.70
C ASP A 784 -32.13 -16.60 -22.82
N ILE A 785 -31.79 -17.87 -23.05
CA ILE A 785 -32.42 -19.03 -22.40
C ILE A 785 -31.37 -20.05 -21.95
N LYS A 786 -31.20 -20.21 -20.65
CA LYS A 786 -30.44 -21.33 -20.07
C LYS A 786 -31.38 -22.51 -19.83
N THR A 787 -31.06 -23.67 -20.38
CA THR A 787 -31.76 -24.95 -20.13
C THR A 787 -30.76 -25.98 -19.62
N ILE A 788 -31.06 -26.63 -18.50
CA ILE A 788 -30.24 -27.73 -17.95
C ILE A 788 -31.06 -29.03 -18.01
N GLU A 789 -30.62 -29.94 -18.88
CA GLU A 789 -31.31 -31.21 -19.16
C GLU A 789 -31.06 -32.26 -18.06
N ASN A 790 -32.14 -32.79 -17.49
CA ASN A 790 -32.11 -33.73 -16.35
C ASN A 790 -31.39 -33.13 -15.11
N TYR A 791 -31.65 -31.86 -14.80
CA TYR A 791 -31.00 -31.14 -13.69
C TYR A 791 -31.46 -31.65 -12.32
N ILE A 792 -32.76 -31.87 -12.15
CA ILE A 792 -33.35 -32.35 -10.90
C ILE A 792 -33.60 -33.86 -11.03
N THR A 793 -33.07 -34.63 -10.08
CA THR A 793 -33.29 -36.07 -9.93
C THR A 793 -34.12 -36.33 -8.68
N VAL A 794 -35.20 -37.08 -8.83
CA VAL A 794 -36.17 -37.35 -7.76
C VAL A 794 -36.23 -38.86 -7.54
N THR A 795 -35.93 -39.30 -6.32
CA THR A 795 -35.91 -40.72 -5.94
C THR A 795 -36.13 -40.87 -4.44
N LYS A 796 -36.84 -41.91 -4.00
CA LYS A 796 -36.95 -42.25 -2.57
C LYS A 796 -35.61 -42.60 -1.93
N ASP A 797 -34.63 -43.03 -2.72
CA ASP A 797 -33.29 -43.35 -2.20
C ASP A 797 -32.60 -42.10 -1.61
N ALA A 798 -33.03 -40.89 -2.00
CA ALA A 798 -32.59 -39.61 -1.43
C ALA A 798 -32.96 -39.41 0.05
N GLU A 799 -33.84 -40.25 0.63
CA GLU A 799 -33.99 -40.35 2.10
C GLU A 799 -32.66 -40.72 2.80
N ASN A 800 -31.69 -41.27 2.07
CA ASN A 800 -30.36 -41.64 2.54
C ASN A 800 -29.25 -40.63 2.16
N PHE A 801 -29.60 -39.43 1.69
CA PHE A 801 -28.65 -38.41 1.27
C PHE A 801 -27.75 -37.95 2.43
N LYS A 802 -26.43 -38.02 2.24
CA LYS A 802 -25.43 -37.78 3.29
C LYS A 802 -24.08 -37.38 2.70
N ASN A 803 -23.20 -36.82 3.53
CA ASN A 803 -21.76 -36.72 3.25
C ASN A 803 -21.17 -38.14 3.09
N LEU A 804 -20.48 -38.37 1.96
CA LEU A 804 -19.83 -39.62 1.57
C LEU A 804 -18.30 -39.57 1.68
N SER A 805 -17.70 -38.37 1.79
CA SER A 805 -16.24 -38.16 1.86
C SER A 805 -15.68 -38.19 3.28
N ASN A 806 -16.52 -38.01 4.32
CA ASN A 806 -16.10 -38.11 5.72
C ASN A 806 -15.33 -39.40 6.01
N SER A 807 -14.14 -39.26 6.61
CA SER A 807 -13.21 -40.33 6.99
C SER A 807 -12.74 -41.19 5.82
N LYS A 808 -12.70 -40.63 4.61
CA LYS A 808 -12.06 -41.25 3.43
C LYS A 808 -10.59 -40.85 3.33
N ASN A 809 -9.82 -41.63 2.58
CA ASN A 809 -8.46 -41.26 2.20
C ASN A 809 -8.50 -40.27 1.03
N ALA A 810 -7.59 -39.30 1.06
CA ALA A 810 -7.37 -38.35 -0.02
C ALA A 810 -5.90 -38.26 -0.42
N GLU A 811 -5.67 -37.94 -1.70
CA GLU A 811 -4.36 -37.63 -2.26
C GLU A 811 -4.36 -36.18 -2.76
N ALA A 812 -3.22 -35.49 -2.74
CA ALA A 812 -3.12 -34.09 -3.15
C ALA A 812 -1.80 -33.80 -3.88
N SER A 813 -1.74 -32.66 -4.59
CA SER A 813 -0.54 -32.18 -5.28
C SER A 813 0.66 -31.99 -4.35
N SER A 814 0.40 -31.50 -3.13
CA SER A 814 1.38 -31.27 -2.07
C SER A 814 0.67 -31.07 -0.73
N PHE A 815 1.43 -30.99 0.35
CA PHE A 815 0.99 -30.43 1.63
C PHE A 815 2.19 -29.86 2.39
N VAL A 816 1.97 -28.87 3.27
CA VAL A 816 3.06 -28.14 3.95
C VAL A 816 3.78 -29.01 4.98
N ASN A 817 3.04 -29.72 5.84
CA ASN A 817 3.60 -30.59 6.88
C ASN A 817 2.60 -31.69 7.30
N SER A 818 3.04 -32.67 8.10
CA SER A 818 2.22 -33.82 8.49
C SER A 818 0.94 -33.50 9.27
N ASN A 819 0.84 -32.32 9.88
CA ASN A 819 -0.34 -31.85 10.62
C ASN A 819 -1.33 -31.10 9.72
N GLU A 820 -0.98 -30.89 8.44
CA GLU A 820 -1.81 -30.24 7.41
C GLU A 820 -1.99 -31.14 6.16
N ALA A 821 -1.89 -32.45 6.37
CA ALA A 821 -2.01 -33.48 5.34
C ALA A 821 -3.45 -33.59 4.75
N PRO A 822 -3.63 -34.11 3.51
CA PRO A 822 -4.90 -34.06 2.78
C PRO A 822 -6.12 -34.65 3.50
N ASN A 823 -5.94 -35.70 4.30
CA ASN A 823 -7.02 -36.36 5.02
C ASN A 823 -7.72 -35.45 6.06
N PHE A 824 -7.09 -34.34 6.50
CA PHE A 824 -7.72 -33.41 7.44
C PHE A 824 -8.86 -32.61 6.81
N ALA A 825 -8.88 -32.42 5.49
CA ALA A 825 -10.02 -31.81 4.78
C ALA A 825 -11.24 -32.74 4.64
N PHE A 826 -11.24 -33.89 5.34
CA PHE A 826 -12.28 -34.92 5.29
C PHE A 826 -12.55 -35.56 6.66
N ASP A 827 -12.05 -35.00 7.77
CA ASP A 827 -12.17 -35.60 9.10
C ASP A 827 -13.33 -35.06 9.94
N GLY A 828 -14.12 -34.13 9.38
CA GLY A 828 -15.35 -33.60 9.95
C GLY A 828 -15.13 -32.49 10.99
N LYS A 829 -14.00 -31.77 10.93
CA LYS A 829 -13.63 -30.73 11.89
C LYS A 829 -13.23 -29.41 11.21
N LEU A 830 -13.14 -28.37 12.03
CA LEU A 830 -12.69 -27.02 11.63
C LEU A 830 -11.49 -26.54 12.49
N ASP A 831 -10.86 -27.43 13.26
CA ASP A 831 -9.59 -27.20 13.98
C ASP A 831 -8.38 -27.89 13.32
N THR A 832 -8.60 -28.56 12.18
CA THR A 832 -7.62 -29.21 11.32
C THR A 832 -7.89 -28.86 9.85
N LYS A 833 -6.87 -28.88 8.99
CA LYS A 833 -7.00 -28.49 7.58
C LYS A 833 -6.01 -29.21 6.66
N TRP A 834 -6.30 -29.26 5.37
CA TRP A 834 -5.28 -29.44 4.34
C TRP A 834 -4.69 -28.06 3.98
N CYS A 835 -3.37 -27.97 3.94
CA CYS A 835 -2.64 -26.77 3.53
C CYS A 835 -1.56 -27.13 2.50
N ALA A 836 -1.49 -26.41 1.37
CA ALA A 836 -0.50 -26.62 0.31
C ALA A 836 -0.03 -25.29 -0.30
N THR A 837 1.28 -25.18 -0.58
CA THR A 837 1.96 -23.96 -1.04
C THR A 837 2.76 -24.18 -2.32
N GLY A 838 3.21 -23.09 -2.95
CA GLY A 838 3.91 -23.10 -4.24
C GLY A 838 3.00 -22.76 -5.42
N THR A 839 3.53 -22.78 -6.65
CA THR A 839 2.82 -22.33 -7.86
C THR A 839 1.49 -23.07 -8.06
N PRO A 840 0.33 -22.36 -8.05
CA PRO A 840 -0.97 -22.98 -8.31
C PRO A 840 -1.09 -23.50 -9.76
N PRO A 841 -2.01 -24.43 -10.06
CA PRO A 841 -3.11 -24.89 -9.21
C PRO A 841 -2.75 -26.01 -8.24
N HIS A 842 -3.26 -25.90 -7.00
CA HIS A 842 -3.22 -27.01 -6.03
C HIS A 842 -4.45 -27.90 -6.22
N ASN A 843 -4.33 -29.20 -5.97
CA ASN A 843 -5.48 -30.10 -6.05
C ASN A 843 -5.49 -31.16 -4.96
N ILE A 844 -6.70 -31.59 -4.59
CA ILE A 844 -6.98 -32.66 -3.63
C ILE A 844 -8.09 -33.56 -4.18
N THR A 845 -7.92 -34.88 -4.06
CA THR A 845 -8.79 -35.91 -4.62
C THR A 845 -9.17 -36.93 -3.56
N VAL A 846 -10.46 -37.23 -3.40
CA VAL A 846 -10.98 -38.22 -2.44
C VAL A 846 -11.58 -39.43 -3.14
N ASP A 847 -11.30 -40.63 -2.63
CA ASP A 847 -11.94 -41.88 -3.05
C ASP A 847 -13.13 -42.23 -2.13
N LEU A 848 -14.35 -42.15 -2.65
CA LEU A 848 -15.56 -42.53 -1.92
C LEU A 848 -15.63 -44.05 -1.66
N GLY A 849 -14.80 -44.85 -2.33
CA GLY A 849 -14.67 -46.30 -2.20
C GLY A 849 -15.63 -47.12 -3.08
N SER A 850 -16.66 -46.47 -3.63
CA SER A 850 -17.64 -47.06 -4.56
C SER A 850 -18.29 -45.97 -5.40
N VAL A 851 -18.61 -46.26 -6.67
CA VAL A 851 -19.39 -45.34 -7.51
C VAL A 851 -20.75 -45.05 -6.83
N SER A 852 -20.97 -43.79 -6.52
CA SER A 852 -22.13 -43.26 -5.79
C SER A 852 -22.77 -42.15 -6.62
N LEU A 853 -24.05 -41.84 -6.40
CA LEU A 853 -24.72 -40.74 -7.10
C LEU A 853 -24.61 -39.48 -6.24
N ILE A 854 -23.76 -38.54 -6.64
CA ILE A 854 -23.48 -37.29 -5.92
C ILE A 854 -24.09 -36.09 -6.64
N SER A 855 -24.40 -35.03 -5.88
CA SER A 855 -25.05 -33.83 -6.46
C SER A 855 -24.74 -32.52 -5.72
N GLU A 856 -23.93 -32.58 -4.67
CA GLU A 856 -23.57 -31.44 -3.82
C GLU A 856 -22.13 -31.63 -3.34
N VAL A 857 -21.34 -30.56 -3.36
CA VAL A 857 -20.09 -30.47 -2.59
C VAL A 857 -20.17 -29.21 -1.72
N LYS A 858 -19.81 -29.33 -0.43
CA LYS A 858 -19.54 -28.16 0.41
C LYS A 858 -18.04 -28.03 0.65
N ILE A 859 -17.54 -26.81 0.78
CA ILE A 859 -16.15 -26.53 1.14
C ILE A 859 -16.13 -25.51 2.27
N ALA A 860 -15.39 -25.83 3.34
CA ALA A 860 -15.03 -24.91 4.41
C ALA A 860 -13.63 -24.35 4.12
N HIS A 861 -13.56 -23.06 3.81
CA HIS A 861 -12.34 -22.32 3.50
C HIS A 861 -11.71 -21.72 4.77
N ALA A 862 -10.58 -21.02 4.63
CA ALA A 862 -9.76 -20.49 5.73
C ALA A 862 -10.55 -19.77 6.85
N GLU A 863 -11.50 -18.89 6.49
CA GLU A 863 -12.34 -18.14 7.44
C GLU A 863 -13.26 -19.05 8.28
N ALA A 864 -13.71 -20.19 7.74
CA ALA A 864 -14.51 -21.17 8.51
C ALA A 864 -13.71 -21.84 9.64
N GLY A 865 -12.38 -21.91 9.49
CA GLY A 865 -11.44 -22.38 10.51
C GLY A 865 -10.83 -21.26 11.36
N GLY A 866 -11.30 -20.01 11.21
CA GLY A 866 -10.88 -18.86 12.01
C GLY A 866 -9.65 -18.09 11.49
N GLU A 867 -9.21 -18.34 10.26
CA GLU A 867 -8.23 -17.48 9.57
C GLU A 867 -8.92 -16.26 8.91
N SER A 868 -8.18 -15.39 8.22
CA SER A 868 -8.78 -14.24 7.52
C SER A 868 -9.57 -14.68 6.28
N ASP A 869 -10.69 -14.00 6.06
CA ASP A 869 -11.44 -13.93 4.80
C ASP A 869 -10.57 -13.75 3.54
N SER A 870 -9.49 -12.97 3.63
CA SER A 870 -8.50 -12.80 2.55
C SER A 870 -7.80 -14.11 2.14
N MET A 871 -7.76 -15.11 3.03
CA MET A 871 -7.19 -16.44 2.78
C MET A 871 -8.24 -17.46 2.26
N ASN A 872 -9.52 -17.08 2.14
CA ASN A 872 -10.53 -17.94 1.53
C ASN A 872 -10.17 -18.26 0.08
N THR A 873 -10.42 -19.50 -0.36
CA THR A 873 -10.14 -19.91 -1.75
C THR A 873 -11.00 -19.14 -2.73
N SER A 874 -10.35 -18.39 -3.63
CA SER A 874 -11.01 -17.39 -4.49
C SER A 874 -11.50 -17.99 -5.80
N ALA A 875 -10.74 -18.93 -6.38
CA ALA A 875 -11.19 -19.72 -7.52
C ALA A 875 -10.84 -21.20 -7.35
N TYR A 876 -11.80 -22.07 -7.67
CA TYR A 876 -11.62 -23.52 -7.67
C TYR A 876 -12.53 -24.21 -8.68
N ILE A 877 -12.08 -25.37 -9.17
CA ILE A 877 -12.81 -26.26 -10.06
C ILE A 877 -13.13 -27.55 -9.29
N ILE A 878 -14.31 -28.11 -9.50
CA ILE A 878 -14.67 -29.44 -9.02
C ILE A 878 -14.82 -30.37 -10.22
N GLU A 879 -14.12 -31.50 -10.19
CA GLU A 879 -14.18 -32.56 -11.18
C GLU A 879 -14.57 -33.89 -10.55
N VAL A 880 -15.14 -34.78 -11.35
CA VAL A 880 -15.55 -36.13 -10.92
C VAL A 880 -15.05 -37.21 -11.87
N SER A 881 -14.86 -38.42 -11.34
CA SER A 881 -14.50 -39.62 -12.12
C SER A 881 -15.10 -40.89 -11.52
N GLU A 882 -15.44 -41.88 -12.37
CA GLU A 882 -15.80 -43.24 -11.93
C GLU A 882 -14.58 -44.18 -11.83
N ASP A 883 -13.52 -43.94 -12.62
CA ASP A 883 -12.35 -44.83 -12.74
C ASP A 883 -11.09 -44.33 -12.01
N GLY A 884 -10.94 -43.01 -11.84
CA GLY A 884 -9.76 -42.36 -11.23
C GLY A 884 -8.73 -41.87 -12.25
N ASP A 885 -8.93 -42.15 -13.54
CA ASP A 885 -8.07 -41.69 -14.64
C ASP A 885 -8.73 -40.53 -15.41
N ASN A 886 -10.02 -40.69 -15.74
CA ASN A 886 -10.79 -39.78 -16.59
C ASN A 886 -11.68 -38.87 -15.75
N PHE A 887 -11.27 -37.61 -15.58
CA PHE A 887 -12.01 -36.59 -14.84
C PHE A 887 -12.87 -35.71 -15.75
N THR A 888 -13.99 -35.23 -15.23
CA THR A 888 -14.91 -34.30 -15.91
C THR A 888 -15.23 -33.13 -14.98
N GLU A 889 -14.97 -31.90 -15.43
CA GLU A 889 -15.39 -30.65 -14.77
C GLU A 889 -16.92 -30.59 -14.64
N ILE A 890 -17.40 -30.31 -13.42
CA ILE A 890 -18.83 -30.14 -13.09
C ILE A 890 -19.16 -28.80 -12.44
N VAL A 891 -18.18 -28.13 -11.82
CA VAL A 891 -18.32 -26.82 -11.17
C VAL A 891 -17.04 -26.01 -11.40
N ASN A 892 -17.17 -24.71 -11.66
CA ASN A 892 -16.04 -23.80 -11.95
C ASN A 892 -16.31 -22.44 -11.27
N VAL A 893 -15.87 -22.31 -10.02
CA VAL A 893 -16.04 -21.11 -9.19
C VAL A 893 -14.82 -20.20 -9.36
N LYS A 894 -15.05 -18.92 -9.65
CA LYS A 894 -13.99 -17.96 -10.04
C LYS A 894 -13.82 -16.76 -9.10
N LYS A 895 -14.79 -16.53 -8.21
CA LYS A 895 -14.87 -15.40 -7.28
C LYS A 895 -15.62 -15.79 -5.99
N ASN A 896 -15.19 -16.86 -5.31
CA ASN A 896 -15.66 -17.08 -3.94
C ASN A 896 -14.93 -16.13 -2.99
N SER A 897 -15.64 -15.53 -2.04
CA SER A 897 -15.07 -14.77 -0.91
C SER A 897 -15.50 -15.31 0.45
N LYS A 898 -16.33 -16.35 0.49
CA LYS A 898 -17.03 -16.84 1.70
C LYS A 898 -16.21 -17.90 2.43
N ALA A 899 -16.29 -17.90 3.76
CA ALA A 899 -15.92 -19.02 4.63
C ALA A 899 -16.46 -20.37 4.16
N ASN A 900 -17.70 -20.42 3.67
CA ASN A 900 -18.38 -21.67 3.33
C ASN A 900 -19.06 -21.55 1.96
N THR A 901 -18.86 -22.57 1.13
CA THR A 901 -19.51 -22.73 -0.18
C THR A 901 -20.35 -24.01 -0.21
N ILE A 902 -21.40 -24.01 -1.03
CA ILE A 902 -22.27 -25.17 -1.29
C ILE A 902 -22.55 -25.16 -2.79
N ASP A 903 -21.89 -26.06 -3.51
CA ASP A 903 -21.97 -26.19 -4.95
C ASP A 903 -22.91 -27.33 -5.32
N THR A 904 -24.12 -26.99 -5.78
CA THR A 904 -25.15 -27.94 -6.21
C THR A 904 -25.13 -28.12 -7.72
N PHE A 905 -25.02 -29.37 -8.16
CA PHE A 905 -24.90 -29.74 -9.57
C PHE A 905 -25.81 -30.91 -9.90
N LYS A 906 -26.06 -31.13 -11.20
CA LYS A 906 -26.85 -32.26 -11.70
C LYS A 906 -26.32 -33.58 -11.11
N ALA A 907 -27.20 -34.40 -10.55
CA ALA A 907 -26.83 -35.67 -9.94
C ALA A 907 -26.06 -36.57 -10.94
N ILE A 908 -24.85 -36.99 -10.56
CA ILE A 908 -23.88 -37.66 -11.45
C ILE A 908 -23.23 -38.86 -10.72
N PRO A 909 -23.00 -40.00 -11.39
CA PRO A 909 -22.20 -41.08 -10.82
C PRO A 909 -20.74 -40.64 -10.68
N ALA A 910 -20.15 -40.87 -9.50
CA ALA A 910 -18.74 -40.64 -9.23
C ALA A 910 -18.23 -41.60 -8.16
N ARG A 911 -16.96 -42.01 -8.27
CA ARG A 911 -16.20 -42.63 -7.18
C ARG A 911 -15.14 -41.69 -6.63
N TYR A 912 -14.50 -40.93 -7.51
CA TYR A 912 -13.47 -39.96 -7.18
C TYR A 912 -14.00 -38.56 -7.41
N VAL A 913 -13.71 -37.65 -6.48
CA VAL A 913 -13.99 -36.21 -6.60
C VAL A 913 -12.70 -35.46 -6.37
N ARG A 914 -12.36 -34.55 -7.28
CA ARG A 914 -11.17 -33.71 -7.23
C ARG A 914 -11.57 -32.25 -7.14
N VAL A 915 -11.03 -31.55 -6.15
CA VAL A 915 -11.10 -30.08 -6.04
C VAL A 915 -9.75 -29.52 -6.46
N ILE A 916 -9.76 -28.56 -7.38
CA ILE A 916 -8.56 -27.88 -7.90
C ILE A 916 -8.66 -26.40 -7.54
N ALA A 917 -7.87 -25.92 -6.57
CA ALA A 917 -7.76 -24.51 -6.24
C ALA A 917 -6.88 -23.79 -7.28
N THR A 918 -7.54 -23.10 -8.22
CA THR A 918 -6.91 -22.35 -9.30
C THR A 918 -6.47 -20.94 -8.87
N LYS A 919 -7.12 -20.36 -7.86
CA LYS A 919 -6.65 -19.18 -7.12
C LYS A 919 -6.80 -19.43 -5.61
N PRO A 920 -5.71 -19.75 -4.88
CA PRO A 920 -5.76 -20.23 -3.49
C PRO A 920 -6.32 -19.27 -2.45
N THR A 921 -6.21 -17.95 -2.68
CA THR A 921 -6.60 -16.88 -1.74
C THR A 921 -7.24 -15.70 -2.48
N GLN A 922 -7.80 -14.72 -1.77
CA GLN A 922 -8.32 -13.48 -2.38
C GLN A 922 -7.20 -12.59 -2.92
N GLY A 923 -6.04 -12.61 -2.28
CA GLY A 923 -4.82 -11.94 -2.75
C GLY A 923 -4.04 -12.79 -3.76
N SER A 924 -2.73 -12.84 -3.56
CA SER A 924 -1.75 -13.61 -4.34
C SER A 924 -0.92 -14.57 -3.49
N ASP A 925 -1.30 -14.76 -2.22
CA ASP A 925 -0.75 -15.82 -1.38
C ASP A 925 -1.01 -17.17 -2.06
N SER A 926 0.06 -17.94 -2.23
CA SER A 926 0.07 -19.23 -2.94
C SER A 926 -0.55 -20.37 -2.12
N ALA A 927 -0.75 -20.16 -0.82
CA ALA A 927 -1.24 -21.18 0.11
C ALA A 927 -2.74 -21.45 -0.03
N VAL A 928 -3.13 -22.64 -0.45
CA VAL A 928 -4.53 -23.10 -0.31
C VAL A 928 -4.73 -23.65 1.10
N ARG A 929 -5.84 -23.29 1.74
CA ARG A 929 -6.20 -23.71 3.09
C ARG A 929 -7.67 -24.17 3.09
N ILE A 930 -7.90 -25.48 3.18
CA ILE A 930 -9.24 -26.09 3.19
C ILE A 930 -9.41 -26.88 4.49
N TYR A 931 -10.43 -26.54 5.27
CA TYR A 931 -10.71 -27.17 6.56
C TYR A 931 -11.58 -28.43 6.41
N GLU A 932 -12.59 -28.46 5.54
CA GLU A 932 -13.44 -29.64 5.28
C GLU A 932 -14.04 -29.59 3.86
N ILE A 933 -14.24 -30.76 3.24
CA ILE A 933 -14.90 -30.94 1.93
C ILE A 933 -15.98 -32.04 2.05
N GLU A 934 -17.24 -31.64 2.13
CA GLU A 934 -18.38 -32.56 2.16
C GLU A 934 -18.86 -32.95 0.76
N VAL A 935 -18.47 -34.12 0.25
CA VAL A 935 -19.04 -34.68 -1.00
C VAL A 935 -20.34 -35.40 -0.65
N SER A 936 -21.49 -34.83 -1.02
CA SER A 936 -22.81 -35.33 -0.58
C SER A 936 -23.64 -35.96 -1.70
N GLY A 937 -24.34 -37.04 -1.36
CA GLY A 937 -25.08 -37.87 -2.30
C GLY A 937 -25.68 -39.12 -1.69
N ILE A 938 -26.04 -40.07 -2.54
CA ILE A 938 -26.52 -41.41 -2.16
C ILE A 938 -25.57 -42.50 -2.67
N GLN A 939 -25.30 -43.47 -1.81
CA GLN A 939 -24.52 -44.67 -2.15
C GLN A 939 -25.48 -45.71 -2.77
N LYS A 940 -25.08 -46.29 -3.92
CA LYS A 940 -25.87 -47.30 -4.65
C LYS A 940 -25.44 -48.74 -4.32
#